data_AF-A0A6P7SXM7-F1
#
_entry.id   AF-A0A6P7SXM7-F1
#
_cell.length_a   1.000
_cell.length_b   1.000
_cell.length_c   1.000
_cell.angle_alpha   90.00
_cell.angle_beta   90.00
_cell.angle_gamma   90.00
#
_symmetry.space_group_name_H-M   'P 1'
#
loop_
_entity.id
_entity.type
_entity.pdbx_description
1 polymer ?
#
loop_
_entity_poly.entity_id
_entity_poly.type
_entity_poly.pdbx_seq_one_letter_code
_entity_poly.pdbx_strand_id
1 'polypeptide(L)'
;MALVSKTRDVFLWCMSVIYLFAFASYYVQIPGLLGDNGILPARVVKLKEVNSVVDFFQGEFTLLRLMPFIGLTRETGMDLLCLLGILLSFLCMVMKSFRNSVEYSFLWLLYISLYSVGQTFFYFQWDILLLEAGFITILVAPLNMYIFFWKTAPYHHHDNITLFLIKWLLFRLMFASGVVKLTSMCPTWWGLTALNYHFESQCIPTQLAWFTHHLPNWLLRISVTLTYVIEIFLPFLFFSSIRHLRMLSFYAQVLLQIMIILTGNYNFFNLLTITLCISLVDDDFFRKRISHPPEAKSIWNRVADWIITIVVYVFLGYVLVVYFTLRLGPGYTSLKTQIAFTKKEFSDLLAKVVPITIYIGAVALGIEVLISFVRCWKNEKGLVRKLFASVGVTLVAVLAAIMFAISLVPYTSIDVGSNSKLPAHLKILHSRLDRLEITSHYGLFRVMTGVGGRPEVIIEGSNDMKAWKEYHFLYKPGNVSRSPPVVSPHQPRLDWQMWFAALSDFQNNPWLLTLCYRLLTGQKEVLQLMDDNPFPDKPPVYLRATLYHYHYTSPYIMSKKYSKDSWWVREKVSSYIPIIDKNDQGLLQWLQQNNIFEPIDSQSNANWLMKSLTAIRELVGQPDGFLVTISLFCTGFVMNVTKYFLF
;
A
#
# COMPACT_ATOMS: atom_id res chain seq x y z
N MET A 1 19.05 1.89 27.77
CA MET A 1 18.40 2.19 26.47
C MET A 1 18.08 0.87 25.78
N ALA A 2 16.93 0.77 25.10
CA ALA A 2 16.38 -0.52 24.70
C ALA A 2 17.12 -1.15 23.51
N LEU A 3 17.26 -2.48 23.55
CA LEU A 3 17.68 -3.30 22.42
C LEU A 3 16.52 -3.40 21.41
N VAL A 4 16.85 -3.60 20.14
CA VAL A 4 15.87 -3.64 19.02
C VAL A 4 16.04 -4.88 18.12
N SER A 5 16.80 -5.88 18.56
CA SER A 5 17.08 -7.07 17.76
C SER A 5 15.82 -7.90 17.51
N LYS A 6 14.99 -8.10 18.54
CA LYS A 6 13.68 -8.79 18.39
C LYS A 6 12.72 -7.94 17.56
N THR A 7 12.71 -6.64 17.79
CA THR A 7 11.87 -5.68 17.06
C THR A 7 12.16 -5.74 15.57
N ARG A 8 13.44 -5.72 15.19
CA ARG A 8 13.91 -5.91 13.82
C ARG A 8 13.46 -7.26 13.27
N ASP A 9 13.67 -8.35 14.01
CA ASP A 9 13.32 -9.70 13.53
C ASP A 9 11.80 -9.88 13.27
N VAL A 10 10.95 -9.25 14.09
CA VAL A 10 9.49 -9.21 13.89
C VAL A 10 9.13 -8.34 12.69
N PHE A 11 9.75 -7.17 12.54
CA PHE A 11 9.58 -6.31 11.36
C PHE A 11 9.92 -7.06 10.06
N LEU A 12 11.08 -7.72 10.01
CA LEU A 12 11.49 -8.52 8.86
C LEU A 12 10.48 -9.64 8.56
N TRP A 13 10.02 -10.36 9.59
CA TRP A 13 8.99 -11.39 9.40
C TRP A 13 7.71 -10.81 8.78
N CYS A 14 7.21 -9.69 9.31
CA CYS A 14 6.04 -9.02 8.76
C CYS A 14 6.27 -8.59 7.30
N MET A 15 7.43 -8.03 6.95
CA MET A 15 7.77 -7.69 5.57
C MET A 15 7.75 -8.92 4.63
N SER A 16 8.25 -10.08 5.09
CA SER A 16 8.16 -11.31 4.30
C SER A 16 6.71 -11.73 4.02
N VAL A 17 5.81 -11.54 4.99
CA VAL A 17 4.38 -11.82 4.82
C VAL A 17 3.73 -10.83 3.83
N ILE A 18 4.11 -9.55 3.87
CA ILE A 18 3.60 -8.55 2.91
C ILE A 18 4.03 -8.90 1.48
N TYR A 19 5.30 -9.26 1.27
CA TYR A 19 5.76 -9.71 -0.05
C TYR A 19 5.03 -10.96 -0.52
N LEU A 20 4.79 -11.93 0.37
CA LEU A 20 4.02 -13.14 0.05
C LEU A 20 2.62 -12.79 -0.46
N PHE A 21 1.92 -11.90 0.23
CA PHE A 21 0.61 -11.42 -0.21
C PHE A 21 0.67 -10.69 -1.55
N ALA A 22 1.65 -9.81 -1.74
CA ALA A 22 1.78 -9.02 -2.97
C ALA A 22 2.04 -9.91 -4.20
N PHE A 23 2.99 -10.84 -4.13
CA PHE A 23 3.29 -11.74 -5.24
C PHE A 23 2.17 -12.76 -5.50
N ALA A 24 1.61 -13.39 -4.46
CA ALA A 24 0.53 -14.37 -4.62
C ALA A 24 -0.74 -13.73 -5.18
N SER A 25 -1.11 -12.55 -4.67
CA SER A 25 -2.23 -11.76 -5.17
C SER A 25 -2.09 -11.43 -6.66
N TYR A 26 -0.87 -11.16 -7.10
CA TYR A 26 -0.62 -10.79 -8.48
C TYR A 26 -0.57 -12.00 -9.42
N TYR A 27 0.11 -13.07 -9.01
CA TYR A 27 0.29 -14.28 -9.82
C TYR A 27 -1.02 -14.81 -10.42
N VAL A 28 -2.11 -14.80 -9.65
CA VAL A 28 -3.42 -15.31 -10.10
C VAL A 28 -4.15 -14.38 -11.07
N GLN A 29 -3.75 -13.11 -11.16
CA GLN A 29 -4.38 -12.11 -12.02
C GLN A 29 -3.59 -11.82 -13.31
N ILE A 30 -2.35 -12.31 -13.43
CA ILE A 30 -1.49 -12.05 -14.61
C ILE A 30 -2.21 -12.40 -15.92
N PRO A 31 -2.78 -13.60 -16.11
CA PRO A 31 -3.31 -13.99 -17.42
C PRO A 31 -4.41 -13.05 -17.92
N GLY A 32 -5.36 -12.68 -17.06
CA GLY A 32 -6.45 -11.78 -17.43
C GLY A 32 -6.03 -10.31 -17.55
N LEU A 33 -5.06 -9.83 -16.76
CA LEU A 33 -4.66 -8.43 -16.79
C LEU A 33 -3.59 -8.13 -17.83
N LEU A 34 -2.46 -8.83 -17.76
CA LEU A 34 -1.22 -8.48 -18.45
C LEU A 34 -0.66 -9.62 -19.31
N GLY A 35 -1.30 -10.79 -19.31
CA GLY A 35 -1.00 -11.88 -20.23
C GLY A 35 -1.25 -11.48 -21.68
N ASP A 36 -0.78 -12.29 -22.62
CA ASP A 36 -0.85 -11.99 -24.06
C ASP A 36 -2.32 -11.88 -24.54
N ASN A 37 -3.22 -12.60 -23.87
CA ASN A 37 -4.67 -12.54 -24.05
C ASN A 37 -5.40 -11.59 -23.09
N GLY A 38 -4.68 -10.90 -22.21
CA GLY A 38 -5.26 -10.05 -21.17
C GLY A 38 -5.82 -8.72 -21.69
N ILE A 39 -6.22 -7.88 -20.72
CA ILE A 39 -6.75 -6.53 -20.96
C ILE A 39 -5.65 -5.58 -21.47
N LEU A 40 -4.45 -5.62 -20.88
CA LEU A 40 -3.30 -4.82 -21.29
C LEU A 40 -2.04 -5.68 -21.37
N PRO A 41 -1.83 -6.43 -22.46
CA PRO A 41 -0.70 -7.34 -22.58
C PRO A 41 0.65 -6.65 -22.29
N ALA A 42 1.46 -7.23 -21.41
CA ALA A 42 2.74 -6.65 -21.00
C ALA A 42 3.73 -6.50 -22.17
N ARG A 43 3.55 -7.28 -23.24
CA ARG A 43 4.34 -7.17 -24.48
C ARG A 43 4.21 -5.82 -25.19
N VAL A 44 3.11 -5.08 -24.96
CA VAL A 44 2.89 -3.75 -25.54
C VAL A 44 3.85 -2.72 -24.93
N VAL A 45 4.35 -2.97 -23.72
CA VAL A 45 5.38 -2.15 -23.09
C VAL A 45 6.70 -2.36 -23.84
N LYS A 46 7.15 -1.31 -24.53
CA LYS A 46 8.37 -1.33 -25.35
C LYS A 46 9.61 -1.27 -24.46
N LEU A 47 10.09 -2.44 -24.05
CA LEU A 47 11.35 -2.59 -23.36
C LEU A 47 12.52 -2.52 -24.33
N LYS A 48 13.50 -1.66 -24.06
CA LYS A 48 14.75 -1.62 -24.84
C LYS A 48 15.53 -2.93 -24.68
N GLU A 49 16.05 -3.45 -25.78
CA GLU A 49 16.95 -4.62 -25.76
C GLU A 49 18.20 -4.33 -24.91
N VAL A 50 18.81 -5.38 -24.39
CA VAL A 50 20.00 -5.29 -23.53
C VAL A 50 21.19 -5.78 -24.34
N ASN A 51 21.96 -4.84 -24.89
CA ASN A 51 23.17 -5.16 -25.67
C ASN A 51 24.43 -5.18 -24.79
N SER A 52 24.40 -4.47 -23.66
CA SER A 52 25.50 -4.42 -22.69
C SER A 52 24.98 -4.31 -21.24
N VAL A 53 25.86 -4.59 -20.27
CA VAL A 53 25.56 -4.37 -18.84
C VAL A 53 25.24 -2.90 -18.56
N VAL A 54 25.88 -1.98 -19.27
CA VAL A 54 25.62 -0.53 -19.13
C VAL A 54 24.21 -0.20 -19.60
N ASP A 55 23.75 -0.78 -20.71
CA ASP A 55 22.39 -0.59 -21.24
C ASP A 55 21.30 -1.15 -20.31
N PHE A 56 21.64 -2.16 -19.50
CA PHE A 56 20.73 -2.66 -18.47
C PHE A 56 20.47 -1.58 -17.41
N PHE A 57 21.52 -1.00 -16.84
CA PHE A 57 21.42 0.01 -15.78
C PHE A 57 20.96 1.39 -16.27
N GLN A 58 21.17 1.73 -17.55
CA GLN A 58 20.67 2.99 -18.13
C GLN A 58 19.23 2.90 -18.67
N GLY A 59 18.76 1.69 -18.98
CA GLY A 59 17.40 1.45 -19.46
C GLY A 59 16.36 1.36 -18.34
N GLU A 60 15.22 0.74 -18.65
CA GLU A 60 14.21 0.45 -17.63
C GLU A 60 14.72 -0.65 -16.70
N PHE A 61 14.60 -0.41 -15.39
CA PHE A 61 15.14 -1.29 -14.34
C PHE A 61 14.19 -2.46 -14.10
N THR A 62 14.24 -3.47 -14.98
CA THR A 62 13.43 -4.69 -14.87
C THR A 62 14.19 -5.92 -15.35
N LEU A 63 14.11 -7.00 -14.59
CA LEU A 63 14.62 -8.33 -14.96
C LEU A 63 13.91 -8.92 -16.17
N LEU A 64 12.71 -8.41 -16.52
CA LEU A 64 11.95 -8.90 -17.68
C LEU A 64 12.69 -8.68 -19.01
N ARG A 65 13.60 -7.68 -19.06
CA ARG A 65 14.49 -7.45 -20.20
C ARG A 65 15.48 -8.59 -20.44
N LEU A 66 15.76 -9.39 -19.40
CA LEU A 66 16.70 -10.51 -19.48
C LEU A 66 16.01 -11.84 -19.82
N MET A 67 14.69 -11.91 -19.73
CA MET A 67 13.89 -13.12 -19.97
C MET A 67 14.08 -13.73 -21.37
N PRO A 68 14.24 -12.93 -22.45
CA PRO A 68 14.52 -13.48 -23.77
C PRO A 68 15.83 -14.29 -23.85
N PHE A 69 16.88 -13.92 -23.08
CA PHE A 69 18.15 -14.68 -23.07
C PHE A 69 18.00 -16.08 -22.48
N ILE A 70 17.04 -16.26 -21.58
CA ILE A 70 16.69 -17.56 -21.00
C ILE A 70 15.48 -18.20 -21.69
N GLY A 71 15.12 -17.72 -22.90
CA GLY A 71 14.07 -18.31 -23.73
C GLY A 71 12.66 -18.19 -23.15
N LEU A 72 12.37 -17.15 -22.36
CA LEU A 72 11.04 -16.89 -21.79
C LEU A 72 10.35 -15.71 -22.48
N THR A 73 9.02 -15.83 -22.60
CA THR A 73 8.14 -14.73 -23.00
C THR A 73 7.96 -13.72 -21.86
N ARG A 74 7.31 -12.58 -22.14
CA ARG A 74 7.06 -11.57 -21.10
C ARG A 74 6.09 -12.13 -20.04
N GLU A 75 5.03 -12.80 -20.48
CA GLU A 75 4.06 -13.46 -19.60
C GLU A 75 4.71 -14.55 -18.72
N THR A 76 5.40 -15.52 -19.34
CA THR A 76 6.08 -16.59 -18.57
C THR A 76 7.23 -16.06 -17.70
N GLY A 77 7.89 -14.99 -18.12
CA GLY A 77 8.85 -14.25 -17.30
C GLY A 77 8.20 -13.64 -16.05
N MET A 78 7.02 -13.01 -16.16
CA MET A 78 6.28 -12.51 -15.00
C MET A 78 5.85 -13.65 -14.06
N ASP A 79 5.41 -14.78 -14.61
CA ASP A 79 5.09 -15.97 -13.83
C ASP A 79 6.28 -16.47 -13.02
N LEU A 80 7.46 -16.56 -13.65
CA LEU A 80 8.71 -16.93 -12.97
C LEU A 80 9.03 -15.96 -11.83
N LEU A 81 8.98 -14.65 -12.08
CA LEU A 81 9.29 -13.64 -11.06
C LEU A 81 8.32 -13.73 -9.87
N CYS A 82 7.02 -13.93 -10.12
CA CYS A 82 6.02 -14.12 -9.09
C CYS A 82 6.24 -15.40 -8.29
N LEU A 83 6.48 -16.54 -8.95
CA LEU A 83 6.70 -17.82 -8.27
C LEU A 83 7.97 -17.78 -7.42
N LEU A 84 9.05 -17.17 -7.91
CA LEU A 84 10.27 -16.93 -7.13
C LEU A 84 10.00 -16.00 -5.94
N GLY A 85 9.20 -14.94 -6.14
CA GLY A 85 8.80 -14.02 -5.08
C GLY A 85 7.98 -14.71 -3.98
N ILE A 86 7.00 -15.54 -4.35
CA ILE A 86 6.20 -16.37 -3.44
C ILE A 86 7.11 -17.33 -2.67
N LEU A 87 7.98 -18.06 -3.37
CA LEU A 87 8.90 -19.01 -2.75
C LEU A 87 9.83 -18.32 -1.74
N LEU A 88 10.54 -17.27 -2.17
CA LEU A 88 11.50 -16.56 -1.32
C LEU A 88 10.83 -15.92 -0.10
N SER A 89 9.68 -15.28 -0.28
CA SER A 89 8.93 -14.66 0.81
C SER A 89 8.40 -15.70 1.80
N PHE A 90 7.91 -16.85 1.31
CA PHE A 90 7.50 -17.97 2.14
C PHE A 90 8.67 -18.58 2.93
N LEU A 91 9.84 -18.77 2.30
CA LEU A 91 11.05 -19.24 2.99
C LEU A 91 11.50 -18.23 4.06
N CYS A 92 11.48 -16.93 3.77
CA CYS A 92 11.76 -15.87 4.75
C CYS A 92 10.77 -15.90 5.92
N MET A 93 9.48 -16.16 5.64
CA MET A 93 8.44 -16.25 6.65
C MET A 93 8.70 -17.43 7.60
N VAL A 94 9.00 -18.62 7.06
CA VAL A 94 9.12 -19.88 7.82
C VAL A 94 10.52 -20.09 8.42
N MET A 95 11.57 -19.51 7.85
CA MET A 95 12.96 -19.70 8.28
C MET A 95 13.64 -18.38 8.59
N LYS A 96 14.07 -18.21 9.85
CA LYS A 96 14.80 -17.02 10.28
C LYS A 96 16.11 -16.80 9.52
N SER A 97 16.77 -17.89 9.09
CA SER A 97 18.05 -17.84 8.38
C SER A 97 17.95 -17.15 7.01
N PHE A 98 16.78 -17.21 6.36
CA PHE A 98 16.50 -16.55 5.08
C PHE A 98 16.14 -15.06 5.23
N ARG A 99 16.03 -14.52 6.45
CA ARG A 99 15.70 -13.09 6.65
C ARG A 99 16.97 -12.23 6.64
N ASN A 100 17.69 -12.20 5.52
CA ASN A 100 18.91 -11.42 5.38
C ASN A 100 18.84 -10.45 4.19
N SER A 101 19.78 -9.51 4.11
CA SER A 101 19.73 -8.42 3.11
C SER A 101 19.72 -8.94 1.67
N VAL A 102 20.28 -10.12 1.41
CA VAL A 102 20.35 -10.69 0.07
C VAL A 102 18.97 -11.10 -0.41
N GLU A 103 18.20 -11.85 0.39
CA GLU A 103 16.86 -12.27 -0.02
C GLU A 103 15.90 -11.09 -0.13
N TYR A 104 15.98 -10.10 0.77
CA TYR A 104 15.17 -8.88 0.62
C TYR A 104 15.57 -8.05 -0.60
N SER A 105 16.85 -8.07 -1.00
CA SER A 105 17.28 -7.44 -2.26
C SER A 105 16.67 -8.15 -3.46
N PHE A 106 16.65 -9.48 -3.45
CA PHE A 106 15.98 -10.25 -4.49
C PHE A 106 14.47 -9.99 -4.50
N LEU A 107 13.79 -10.04 -3.36
CA LEU A 107 12.34 -9.75 -3.28
C LEU A 107 12.01 -8.36 -3.83
N TRP A 108 12.80 -7.34 -3.45
CA TRP A 108 12.63 -5.99 -3.98
C TRP A 108 12.87 -5.93 -5.50
N LEU A 109 13.94 -6.56 -5.98
CA LEU A 109 14.29 -6.61 -7.41
C LEU A 109 13.23 -7.33 -8.25
N LEU A 110 12.68 -8.43 -7.74
CA LEU A 110 11.57 -9.15 -8.37
C LEU A 110 10.33 -8.25 -8.44
N TYR A 111 10.01 -7.53 -7.37
CA TYR A 111 8.82 -6.68 -7.31
C TYR A 111 8.90 -5.46 -8.24
N ILE A 112 10.02 -4.72 -8.22
CA ILE A 112 10.22 -3.56 -9.10
C ILE A 112 10.22 -3.97 -10.58
N SER A 113 10.68 -5.18 -10.89
CA SER A 113 10.66 -5.71 -12.26
C SER A 113 9.24 -5.89 -12.78
N LEU A 114 8.31 -6.31 -11.91
CA LEU A 114 6.89 -6.44 -12.22
C LEU A 114 6.20 -5.08 -12.26
N TYR A 115 6.49 -4.21 -11.30
CA TYR A 115 5.95 -2.83 -11.24
C TYR A 115 6.26 -2.05 -12.53
N SER A 116 7.48 -2.17 -13.06
CA SER A 116 7.93 -1.45 -14.26
C SER A 116 7.08 -1.75 -15.51
N VAL A 117 6.50 -2.94 -15.62
CA VAL A 117 5.65 -3.35 -16.77
C VAL A 117 4.17 -3.41 -16.44
N GLY A 118 3.79 -3.17 -15.19
CA GLY A 118 2.44 -3.40 -14.69
C GLY A 118 1.40 -2.37 -15.13
N GLN A 119 1.83 -1.29 -15.79
CA GLN A 119 0.97 -0.24 -16.37
C GLN A 119 -0.06 0.28 -15.36
N THR A 120 -1.28 0.63 -15.80
CA THR A 120 -2.34 1.16 -14.94
C THR A 120 -2.69 0.25 -13.76
N PHE A 121 -2.52 -1.07 -13.90
CA PHE A 121 -2.84 -2.02 -12.84
C PHE A 121 -1.81 -2.06 -11.71
N PHE A 122 -0.68 -1.33 -11.77
CA PHE A 122 0.40 -1.36 -10.77
C PHE A 122 0.78 -0.01 -10.16
N TYR A 123 0.30 1.11 -10.69
CA TYR A 123 0.64 2.44 -10.20
C TYR A 123 -0.22 2.89 -9.02
N PHE A 124 -0.32 2.05 -7.99
CA PHE A 124 -1.08 2.36 -6.79
C PHE A 124 -0.18 2.73 -5.60
N GLN A 125 -0.73 3.47 -4.63
CA GLN A 125 0.03 3.97 -3.49
C GLN A 125 0.62 2.85 -2.60
N TRP A 126 0.01 1.67 -2.55
CA TRP A 126 0.55 0.52 -1.81
C TRP A 126 1.72 -0.16 -2.52
N ASP A 127 1.75 -0.14 -3.85
CA ASP A 127 2.85 -0.69 -4.65
C ASP A 127 4.12 0.16 -4.44
N ILE A 128 4.00 1.50 -4.52
CA ILE A 128 5.12 2.42 -4.26
C ILE A 128 5.56 2.41 -2.79
N LEU A 129 4.63 2.29 -1.83
CA LEU A 129 4.98 2.16 -0.42
C LEU A 129 5.75 0.86 -0.16
N LEU A 130 5.38 -0.25 -0.80
CA LEU A 130 6.09 -1.52 -0.68
C LEU A 130 7.49 -1.44 -1.31
N LEU A 131 7.67 -0.72 -2.42
CA LEU A 131 8.99 -0.49 -3.01
C LEU A 131 9.90 0.33 -2.10
N GLU A 132 9.40 1.43 -1.53
CA GLU A 132 10.18 2.26 -0.60
C GLU A 132 10.48 1.52 0.73
N ALA A 133 9.47 0.91 1.36
CA ALA A 133 9.65 0.13 2.58
C ALA A 133 10.54 -1.10 2.35
N GLY A 134 10.39 -1.75 1.19
CA GLY A 134 11.17 -2.88 0.74
C GLY A 134 12.65 -2.55 0.57
N PHE A 135 12.96 -1.41 -0.05
CA PHE A 135 14.33 -0.94 -0.18
C PHE A 135 14.97 -0.65 1.19
N ILE A 136 14.26 0.02 2.10
CA ILE A 136 14.76 0.24 3.47
C ILE A 136 14.93 -1.10 4.21
N THR A 137 14.07 -2.09 3.96
CA THR A 137 14.15 -3.43 4.56
C THR A 137 15.47 -4.14 4.22
N ILE A 138 16.06 -3.89 3.04
CA ILE A 138 17.39 -4.40 2.68
C ILE A 138 18.46 -3.92 3.67
N LEU A 139 18.38 -2.64 4.06
CA LEU A 139 19.29 -2.02 5.04
C LEU A 139 19.01 -2.49 6.47
N VAL A 140 17.74 -2.76 6.79
CA VAL A 140 17.33 -3.26 8.11
C VAL A 140 17.75 -4.72 8.32
N ALA A 141 17.71 -5.53 7.27
CA ALA A 141 18.09 -6.93 7.36
C ALA A 141 19.59 -7.11 7.63
N PRO A 142 19.99 -8.15 8.39
CA PRO A 142 21.40 -8.45 8.60
C PRO A 142 22.04 -8.96 7.31
N LEU A 143 23.31 -8.62 7.07
CA LEU A 143 24.08 -9.14 5.95
C LEU A 143 24.67 -10.53 6.31
N ASN A 144 23.83 -11.57 6.28
CA ASN A 144 24.28 -12.95 6.49
C ASN A 144 24.78 -13.54 5.16
N MET A 145 25.99 -13.19 4.72
CA MET A 145 26.61 -13.96 3.63
C MET A 145 27.02 -15.32 4.17
N TYR A 146 26.31 -16.39 3.79
CA TYR A 146 26.64 -17.79 4.08
C TYR A 146 28.04 -18.23 3.60
N ILE A 147 28.75 -17.35 2.89
CA ILE A 147 30.09 -17.57 2.35
C ILE A 147 31.16 -17.52 3.45
N PHE A 148 30.93 -16.82 4.57
CA PHE A 148 31.91 -16.75 5.66
C PHE A 148 31.39 -17.48 6.90
N PHE A 149 32.16 -18.45 7.39
CA PHE A 149 31.96 -19.24 8.63
C PHE A 149 31.96 -18.43 9.93
N TRP A 150 31.59 -17.15 9.89
CA TRP A 150 31.47 -16.29 11.06
C TRP A 150 30.00 -16.24 11.47
N LYS A 151 29.67 -16.81 12.63
CA LYS A 151 28.37 -16.62 13.27
C LYS A 151 28.09 -15.12 13.34
N THR A 152 27.11 -14.63 12.59
CA THR A 152 26.70 -13.23 12.65
C THR A 152 26.21 -12.91 14.05
N ALA A 153 26.67 -11.80 14.59
CA ALA A 153 26.24 -11.34 15.89
C ALA A 153 24.71 -11.11 15.86
N PRO A 154 23.97 -11.54 16.88
CA PRO A 154 22.50 -11.37 16.91
C PRO A 154 22.07 -9.89 16.96
N TYR A 155 23.01 -8.98 17.19
CA TYR A 155 22.80 -7.55 17.38
C TYR A 155 23.85 -6.75 16.60
N HIS A 156 23.42 -5.72 15.86
CA HIS A 156 24.32 -4.78 15.21
C HIS A 156 24.17 -3.38 15.83
N HIS A 157 25.30 -2.70 16.04
CA HIS A 157 25.30 -1.35 16.66
C HIS A 157 24.51 -0.31 15.84
N HIS A 158 24.30 -0.55 14.55
CA HIS A 158 23.58 0.33 13.63
C HIS A 158 22.08 0.00 13.45
N ASP A 159 21.52 -1.03 14.12
CA ASP A 159 20.11 -1.43 13.97
C ASP A 159 19.11 -0.27 14.25
N ASN A 160 19.47 0.65 15.15
CA ASN A 160 18.64 1.81 15.45
C ASN A 160 18.57 2.83 14.30
N ILE A 161 19.67 2.99 13.54
CA ILE A 161 19.75 3.93 12.41
C ILE A 161 18.83 3.45 11.29
N THR A 162 18.78 2.14 11.03
CA THR A 162 17.94 1.58 9.97
C THR A 162 16.46 1.56 10.38
N LEU A 163 16.15 1.26 11.64
CA LEU A 163 14.79 1.41 12.17
C LEU A 163 14.33 2.88 12.23
N PHE A 164 15.25 3.84 12.38
CA PHE A 164 14.92 5.25 12.22
C PHE A 164 14.42 5.56 10.80
N LEU A 165 14.97 4.96 9.74
CA LEU A 165 14.47 5.16 8.37
C LEU A 165 13.04 4.67 8.21
N ILE A 166 12.70 3.51 8.79
CA ILE A 166 11.33 3.00 8.82
C ILE A 166 10.41 3.95 9.59
N LYS A 167 10.86 4.47 10.73
CA LYS A 167 10.12 5.45 11.53
C LYS A 167 9.91 6.77 10.77
N TRP A 168 10.91 7.22 10.02
CA TRP A 168 10.82 8.41 9.16
C TRP A 168 9.85 8.20 7.99
N LEU A 169 9.88 7.03 7.36
CA LEU A 169 8.89 6.64 6.35
C LEU A 169 7.47 6.65 6.94
N LEU A 170 7.27 6.02 8.10
CA LEU A 170 5.98 6.04 8.79
C LEU A 170 5.51 7.46 9.14
N PHE A 171 6.43 8.31 9.61
CA PHE A 171 6.14 9.71 9.88
C PHE A 171 5.63 10.41 8.63
N ARG A 172 6.36 10.31 7.51
CA ARG A 172 5.94 10.92 6.23
C ARG A 172 4.61 10.39 5.77
N LEU A 173 4.40 9.09 5.82
CA LEU A 173 3.14 8.44 5.43
C LEU A 173 1.96 9.00 6.23
N MET A 174 2.03 8.98 7.56
CA MET A 174 0.92 9.42 8.41
C MET A 174 0.71 10.94 8.34
N PHE A 175 1.79 11.72 8.47
CA PHE A 175 1.72 13.17 8.46
C PHE A 175 1.20 13.71 7.12
N ALA A 176 1.75 13.22 6.00
CA ALA A 176 1.26 13.62 4.69
C ALA A 176 -0.20 13.21 4.50
N SER A 177 -0.59 11.98 4.88
CA SER A 177 -1.99 11.51 4.77
C SER A 177 -2.98 12.40 5.51
N GLY A 178 -2.62 12.95 6.68
CA GLY A 178 -3.46 13.90 7.42
C GLY A 178 -3.47 15.29 6.82
N VAL A 179 -2.29 15.84 6.49
CA VAL A 179 -2.15 17.21 5.96
C VAL A 179 -2.84 17.37 4.62
N VAL A 180 -2.71 16.39 3.71
CA VAL A 180 -3.27 16.52 2.35
C VAL A 180 -4.80 16.59 2.33
N LYS A 181 -5.47 16.06 3.36
CA LYS A 181 -6.93 16.16 3.52
C LYS A 181 -7.39 17.60 3.72
N LEU A 182 -6.55 18.42 4.36
CA LEU A 182 -6.83 19.85 4.57
C LEU A 182 -6.30 20.71 3.41
N THR A 183 -5.11 20.40 2.88
CA THR A 183 -4.55 21.15 1.73
C THR A 183 -5.32 20.93 0.43
N SER A 184 -6.08 19.83 0.30
CA SER A 184 -6.95 19.58 -0.85
C SER A 184 -8.13 20.56 -0.96
N MET A 185 -8.39 21.35 0.10
CA MET A 185 -9.53 22.26 0.19
C MET A 185 -10.90 21.59 0.08
N CYS A 186 -10.96 20.26 0.26
CA CYS A 186 -12.19 19.48 0.17
C CYS A 186 -13.20 19.93 1.25
N PRO A 187 -14.43 20.33 0.87
CA PRO A 187 -15.42 20.82 1.83
C PRO A 187 -15.80 19.82 2.93
N THR A 188 -15.82 18.51 2.62
CA THR A 188 -16.22 17.48 3.60
C THR A 188 -15.14 17.26 4.67
N TRP A 189 -13.87 17.34 4.30
CA TRP A 189 -12.75 17.29 5.25
C TRP A 189 -12.74 18.52 6.16
N TRP A 190 -12.87 19.72 5.59
CA TRP A 190 -12.99 20.97 6.37
C TRP A 190 -14.27 21.04 7.23
N GLY A 191 -15.36 20.44 6.76
CA GLY A 191 -16.63 20.36 7.48
C GLY A 191 -16.72 19.22 8.51
N LEU A 192 -15.66 18.40 8.64
CA LEU A 192 -15.63 17.20 9.49
C LEU A 192 -16.69 16.14 9.12
N THR A 193 -17.27 16.18 7.92
CA THR A 193 -18.30 15.24 7.45
C THR A 193 -17.76 14.19 6.48
N ALA A 194 -16.45 14.11 6.31
CA ALA A 194 -15.82 13.20 5.35
C ALA A 194 -16.24 11.73 5.56
N LEU A 195 -16.29 11.25 6.80
CA LEU A 195 -16.68 9.87 7.10
C LEU A 195 -18.16 9.56 6.85
N ASN A 196 -19.02 10.58 6.68
CA ASN A 196 -20.40 10.36 6.24
C ASN A 196 -20.48 9.78 4.83
N TYR A 197 -19.49 10.08 3.99
CA TYR A 197 -19.43 9.60 2.60
C TYR A 197 -18.42 8.46 2.46
N HIS A 198 -17.32 8.53 3.21
CA HIS A 198 -16.18 7.62 3.05
C HIS A 198 -16.59 6.16 3.00
N PHE A 199 -17.35 5.67 3.98
CA PHE A 199 -17.70 4.24 4.10
C PHE A 199 -18.49 3.72 2.89
N GLU A 200 -19.37 4.54 2.31
CA GLU A 200 -20.14 4.18 1.11
C GLU A 200 -19.28 4.27 -0.16
N SER A 201 -18.36 5.24 -0.23
CA SER A 201 -17.57 5.54 -1.43
C SER A 201 -16.23 4.78 -1.53
N GLN A 202 -15.82 4.00 -0.52
CA GLN A 202 -14.56 3.22 -0.54
C GLN A 202 -14.53 2.23 -1.70
N CYS A 203 -13.40 2.03 -2.38
CA CYS A 203 -13.33 1.11 -3.52
C CYS A 203 -14.02 -0.25 -3.30
N ILE A 204 -13.65 -0.98 -2.25
CA ILE A 204 -14.26 -2.26 -1.89
C ILE A 204 -14.58 -2.20 -0.39
N PRO A 205 -15.79 -1.74 0.00
CA PRO A 205 -16.17 -1.68 1.41
C PRO A 205 -16.42 -3.09 1.97
N THR A 206 -16.38 -3.24 3.28
CA THR A 206 -16.81 -4.46 3.98
C THR A 206 -18.26 -4.32 4.46
N GLN A 207 -18.83 -5.40 4.99
CA GLN A 207 -20.14 -5.34 5.65
C GLN A 207 -20.16 -4.34 6.81
N LEU A 208 -19.05 -4.18 7.55
CA LEU A 208 -18.98 -3.24 8.67
C LEU A 208 -19.10 -1.80 8.20
N ALA A 209 -18.61 -1.46 7.00
CA ALA A 209 -18.75 -0.11 6.45
C ALA A 209 -20.22 0.32 6.35
N TRP A 210 -21.13 -0.59 5.99
CA TRP A 210 -22.57 -0.31 5.97
C TRP A 210 -23.07 0.07 7.36
N PHE A 211 -22.74 -0.72 8.39
CA PHE A 211 -23.14 -0.41 9.76
C PHE A 211 -22.52 0.89 10.27
N THR A 212 -21.26 1.15 9.97
CA THR A 212 -20.58 2.38 10.39
C THR A 212 -21.10 3.62 9.67
N HIS A 213 -21.53 3.48 8.42
CA HIS A 213 -22.14 4.58 7.65
C HIS A 213 -23.41 5.11 8.33
N HIS A 214 -24.17 4.24 8.98
CA HIS A 214 -25.41 4.62 9.68
C HIS A 214 -25.21 5.09 11.13
N LEU A 215 -23.96 5.21 11.60
CA LEU A 215 -23.70 5.78 12.93
C LEU A 215 -24.15 7.24 13.01
N PRO A 216 -24.51 7.74 14.21
CA PRO A 216 -24.91 9.13 14.38
C PRO A 216 -23.85 10.10 13.87
N ASN A 217 -24.29 11.15 13.16
CA ASN A 217 -23.41 12.16 12.55
C ASN A 217 -22.39 12.78 13.53
N TRP A 218 -22.75 12.96 14.80
CA TRP A 218 -21.82 13.51 15.80
C TRP A 218 -20.63 12.57 16.05
N LEU A 219 -20.86 11.24 16.03
CA LEU A 219 -19.81 10.25 16.22
C LEU A 219 -18.88 10.21 15.02
N LEU A 220 -19.44 10.26 13.80
CA LEU A 220 -18.66 10.33 12.56
C LEU A 220 -17.77 11.58 12.50
N ARG A 221 -18.30 12.74 12.94
CA ARG A 221 -17.52 13.99 13.02
C ARG A 221 -16.38 13.91 14.02
N ILE A 222 -16.60 13.30 15.18
CA ILE A 222 -15.52 13.04 16.15
C ILE A 222 -14.48 12.10 15.55
N SER A 223 -14.91 11.05 14.87
CA SER A 223 -13.99 10.12 14.21
C SER A 223 -13.10 10.84 13.21
N VAL A 224 -13.62 11.79 12.42
CA VAL A 224 -12.79 12.65 11.54
C VAL A 224 -11.79 13.47 12.35
N THR A 225 -12.22 14.09 13.46
CA THR A 225 -11.31 14.83 14.36
C THR A 225 -10.20 13.93 14.92
N LEU A 226 -10.55 12.72 15.37
CA LEU A 226 -9.58 11.74 15.86
C LEU A 226 -8.62 11.29 14.76
N THR A 227 -9.09 11.10 13.52
CA THR A 227 -8.22 10.87 12.36
C THR A 227 -7.18 11.98 12.22
N TYR A 228 -7.58 13.26 12.32
CA TYR A 228 -6.61 14.36 12.28
C TYR A 228 -5.63 14.34 13.45
N VAL A 229 -6.07 14.03 14.67
CA VAL A 229 -5.16 13.91 15.82
C VAL A 229 -4.13 12.81 15.57
N ILE A 230 -4.58 11.64 15.13
CA ILE A 230 -3.73 10.47 14.90
C ILE A 230 -2.78 10.71 13.72
N GLU A 231 -3.22 11.33 12.63
CA GLU A 231 -2.42 11.51 11.42
C GLU A 231 -1.55 12.76 11.44
N ILE A 232 -1.93 13.84 12.13
CA ILE A 232 -1.18 15.11 12.10
C ILE A 232 -0.35 15.29 13.38
N PHE A 233 -0.91 15.03 14.56
CA PHE A 233 -0.28 15.41 15.83
C PHE A 233 0.51 14.27 16.48
N LEU A 234 -0.04 13.05 16.50
CA LEU A 234 0.67 11.90 17.08
C LEU A 234 1.98 11.51 16.35
N PRO A 235 2.18 11.74 15.03
CA PRO A 235 3.45 11.39 14.40
C PRO A 235 4.67 12.10 15.00
N PHE A 236 4.51 13.29 15.57
CA PHE A 236 5.61 13.97 16.27
C PHE A 236 6.16 13.17 17.45
N LEU A 237 5.30 12.38 18.10
CA LEU A 237 5.68 11.54 19.23
C LEU A 237 6.46 10.29 18.81
N PHE A 238 6.56 9.96 17.51
CA PHE A 238 7.37 8.86 17.02
C PHE A 238 8.86 9.03 17.39
N PHE A 239 9.33 10.29 17.39
CA PHE A 239 10.70 10.66 17.73
C PHE A 239 10.91 10.91 19.24
N SER A 240 9.88 10.70 20.07
CA SER A 240 10.00 10.88 21.52
C SER A 240 10.89 9.80 22.15
N SER A 241 11.81 10.25 23.01
CA SER A 241 12.62 9.39 23.87
C SER A 241 11.81 8.76 25.01
N ILE A 242 10.62 9.30 25.30
CA ILE A 242 9.71 8.80 26.33
C ILE A 242 8.89 7.65 25.76
N ARG A 243 9.13 6.45 26.31
CA ARG A 243 8.47 5.20 25.87
C ARG A 243 6.95 5.31 25.88
N HIS A 244 6.35 5.88 26.92
CA HIS A 244 4.89 5.98 27.05
C HIS A 244 4.24 6.76 25.89
N LEU A 245 4.82 7.90 25.49
CA LEU A 245 4.30 8.72 24.38
C LEU A 245 4.45 8.02 23.03
N ARG A 246 5.56 7.29 22.84
CA ARG A 246 5.77 6.50 21.64
C ARG A 246 4.80 5.32 21.55
N MET A 247 4.53 4.66 22.68
CA MET A 247 3.55 3.58 22.77
C MET A 247 2.11 4.06 22.53
N LEU A 248 1.73 5.23 23.07
CA LEU A 248 0.44 5.86 22.77
C LEU A 248 0.25 5.99 21.25
N SER A 249 1.28 6.50 20.58
CA SER A 249 1.24 6.69 19.13
C SER A 249 1.19 5.36 18.39
N PHE A 250 1.99 4.37 18.81
CA PHE A 250 1.92 3.01 18.26
C PHE A 250 0.50 2.44 18.32
N TYR A 251 -0.13 2.43 19.49
CA TYR A 251 -1.47 1.88 19.65
C TYR A 251 -2.52 2.65 18.88
N ALA A 252 -2.43 3.99 18.84
CA ALA A 252 -3.36 4.82 18.08
C ALA A 252 -3.25 4.58 16.57
N GLN A 253 -2.03 4.47 16.03
CA GLN A 253 -1.81 4.15 14.61
C GLN A 253 -2.34 2.75 14.29
N VAL A 254 -1.99 1.74 15.10
CA VAL A 254 -2.46 0.36 14.89
C VAL A 254 -3.98 0.28 14.96
N LEU A 255 -4.61 0.95 15.94
CA LEU A 255 -6.06 1.01 16.06
C LEU A 255 -6.70 1.63 14.81
N LEU A 256 -6.16 2.75 14.31
CA LEU A 256 -6.62 3.37 13.08
C LEU A 256 -6.54 2.39 11.90
N GLN A 257 -5.40 1.73 11.71
CA GLN A 257 -5.23 0.75 10.62
C GLN A 257 -6.19 -0.44 10.74
N ILE A 258 -6.43 -0.95 11.95
CA ILE A 258 -7.40 -2.04 12.19
C ILE A 258 -8.81 -1.58 11.84
N MET A 259 -9.23 -0.38 12.25
CA MET A 259 -10.56 0.14 11.92
C MET A 259 -10.74 0.34 10.42
N ILE A 260 -9.68 0.73 9.71
CA ILE A 260 -9.69 0.82 8.24
C ILE A 260 -9.85 -0.57 7.63
N ILE A 261 -9.09 -1.58 8.06
CA ILE A 261 -9.22 -2.98 7.57
C ILE A 261 -10.63 -3.51 7.79
N LEU A 262 -11.20 -3.26 8.97
CA LEU A 262 -12.51 -3.78 9.32
C LEU A 262 -13.63 -3.15 8.49
N THR A 263 -13.46 -1.93 8.00
CA THR A 263 -14.49 -1.19 7.24
C THR A 263 -14.26 -1.21 5.73
N GLY A 264 -13.02 -1.31 5.25
CA GLY A 264 -12.71 -1.33 3.82
C GLY A 264 -11.49 -2.19 3.48
N ASN A 265 -11.47 -2.69 2.25
CA ASN A 265 -10.41 -3.57 1.79
C ASN A 265 -9.34 -2.80 1.02
N TYR A 266 -8.23 -2.51 1.70
CA TYR A 266 -7.04 -1.86 1.11
C TYR A 266 -5.88 -2.84 1.03
N ASN A 267 -6.12 -4.03 0.44
CA ASN A 267 -5.09 -5.02 0.17
C ASN A 267 -4.16 -5.28 1.37
N PHE A 268 -2.84 -5.21 1.15
CA PHE A 268 -1.80 -5.32 2.16
C PHE A 268 -1.35 -3.95 2.70
N PHE A 269 -1.90 -2.82 2.24
CA PHE A 269 -1.49 -1.46 2.64
C PHE A 269 -1.56 -1.22 4.15
N ASN A 270 -2.70 -1.54 4.77
CA ASN A 270 -2.86 -1.33 6.22
C ASN A 270 -1.94 -2.25 7.02
N LEU A 271 -1.77 -3.51 6.58
CA LEU A 271 -0.84 -4.46 7.21
C LEU A 271 0.61 -4.00 7.07
N LEU A 272 0.98 -3.43 5.93
CA LEU A 272 2.28 -2.80 5.72
C LEU A 272 2.45 -1.60 6.65
N THR A 273 1.44 -0.75 6.80
CA THR A 273 1.47 0.39 7.72
C THR A 273 1.62 -0.06 9.19
N ILE A 274 0.91 -1.12 9.61
CA ILE A 274 1.08 -1.75 10.93
C ILE A 274 2.51 -2.30 11.07
N THR A 275 3.07 -2.88 10.01
CA THR A 275 4.47 -3.36 9.99
C THR A 275 5.44 -2.21 10.20
N LEU A 276 5.24 -1.06 9.55
CA LEU A 276 6.05 0.14 9.79
C LEU A 276 5.94 0.63 11.25
N CYS A 277 4.76 0.50 11.88
CA CYS A 277 4.56 0.87 13.29
C CYS A 277 5.44 0.07 14.26
N ILE A 278 5.95 -1.11 13.88
CA ILE A 278 6.90 -1.88 14.69
C ILE A 278 8.17 -1.07 14.99
N SER A 279 8.54 -0.11 14.14
CA SER A 279 9.66 0.83 14.40
C SER A 279 9.45 1.74 15.63
N LEU A 280 8.24 1.79 16.18
CA LEU A 280 7.90 2.54 17.39
C LEU A 280 8.02 1.72 18.68
N VAL A 281 8.13 0.39 18.59
CA VAL A 281 8.30 -0.47 19.78
C VAL A 281 9.77 -0.82 20.00
N ASP A 282 10.08 -1.50 21.10
CA ASP A 282 11.42 -2.03 21.39
C ASP A 282 11.32 -3.47 21.90
N ASP A 283 12.46 -4.12 22.15
CA ASP A 283 12.49 -5.55 22.47
C ASP A 283 11.72 -5.92 23.76
N ASP A 284 11.54 -4.97 24.68
CA ASP A 284 10.78 -5.20 25.91
C ASP A 284 9.28 -5.32 25.64
N PHE A 285 8.77 -4.79 24.51
CA PHE A 285 7.38 -5.01 24.08
C PHE A 285 7.08 -6.49 23.82
N PHE A 286 8.05 -7.26 23.31
CA PHE A 286 7.87 -8.67 22.93
C PHE A 286 8.33 -9.66 24.02
N ARG A 287 8.76 -9.20 25.20
CA ARG A 287 9.20 -10.07 26.30
C ARG A 287 8.02 -10.47 27.19
N LYS A 288 7.74 -11.78 27.29
CA LYS A 288 6.61 -12.35 28.09
C LYS A 288 6.73 -12.22 29.62
N ARG A 289 7.86 -11.77 30.17
CA ARG A 289 8.06 -11.48 31.60
C ARG A 289 9.28 -10.56 31.76
N ILE A 290 9.17 -9.53 32.60
CA ILE A 290 10.26 -8.62 32.99
C ILE A 290 11.33 -9.47 33.70
N SER A 291 12.34 -9.94 32.96
CA SER A 291 13.43 -10.76 33.53
C SER A 291 14.43 -9.89 34.30
N HIS A 292 14.45 -8.59 34.02
CA HIS A 292 15.23 -7.60 34.74
C HIS A 292 14.39 -6.34 34.96
N PRO A 293 14.32 -5.80 36.20
CA PRO A 293 13.76 -4.47 36.39
C PRO A 293 14.56 -3.50 35.50
N PRO A 294 13.90 -2.59 34.76
CA PRO A 294 14.61 -1.58 33.98
C PRO A 294 15.57 -0.83 34.91
N GLU A 295 16.78 -0.52 34.43
CA GLU A 295 17.73 0.32 35.17
C GLU A 295 16.97 1.52 35.76
N ALA A 296 17.01 1.66 37.08
CA ALA A 296 16.23 2.67 37.78
C ALA A 296 16.66 4.05 37.28
N LYS A 297 15.82 4.69 36.46
CA LYS A 297 16.03 6.08 36.07
C LYS A 297 16.11 6.93 37.34
N SER A 298 17.06 7.87 37.35
CA SER A 298 17.14 8.93 38.35
C SER A 298 15.76 9.56 38.55
N ILE A 299 15.41 9.89 39.80
CA ILE A 299 14.14 10.51 40.17
C ILE A 299 13.86 11.75 39.31
N TRP A 300 14.88 12.56 39.06
CA TRP A 300 14.78 13.77 38.21
C TRP A 300 14.37 13.45 36.77
N ASN A 301 14.93 12.39 36.17
CA ASN A 301 14.55 11.97 34.82
C ASN A 301 13.10 11.45 34.79
N ARG A 302 12.65 10.77 35.86
CA ARG A 302 11.25 10.33 35.97
C ARG A 302 10.29 11.51 36.09
N VAL A 303 10.63 12.51 36.90
CA VAL A 303 9.83 13.74 37.05
C VAL A 303 9.77 14.50 35.73
N ALA A 304 10.90 14.65 35.03
CA ALA A 304 10.94 15.29 33.71
C ALA A 304 10.08 14.55 32.68
N ASP A 305 10.20 13.21 32.60
CA ASP A 305 9.36 12.39 31.72
C ASP A 305 7.86 12.59 32.01
N TRP A 306 7.47 12.66 33.29
CA TRP A 306 6.10 12.92 33.72
C TRP A 306 5.61 14.31 33.32
N ILE A 307 6.41 15.35 33.57
CA ILE A 307 6.06 16.73 33.20
C ILE A 307 5.85 16.82 31.68
N ILE A 308 6.77 16.29 30.88
CA ILE A 308 6.64 16.29 29.41
C ILE A 308 5.39 15.52 28.98
N THR A 309 5.11 14.37 29.61
CA THR A 309 3.91 13.58 29.30
C THR A 309 2.63 14.35 29.59
N ILE A 310 2.55 15.04 30.74
CA ILE A 310 1.41 15.88 31.10
C ILE A 310 1.26 17.04 30.11
N VAL A 311 2.35 17.72 29.76
CA VAL A 311 2.35 18.82 28.77
C VAL A 311 1.81 18.33 27.42
N VAL A 312 2.23 17.15 26.97
CA VAL A 312 1.74 16.56 25.72
C VAL A 312 0.25 16.27 25.80
N TYR A 313 -0.25 15.68 26.90
CA TYR A 313 -1.69 15.42 27.04
C TYR A 313 -2.52 16.70 27.14
N VAL A 314 -2.04 17.70 27.87
CA VAL A 314 -2.66 19.03 27.94
C VAL A 314 -2.69 19.67 26.55
N PHE A 315 -1.60 19.56 25.79
CA PHE A 315 -1.54 20.06 24.41
C PHE A 315 -2.52 19.34 23.47
N LEU A 316 -2.61 18.00 23.53
CA LEU A 316 -3.58 17.24 22.74
C LEU A 316 -5.03 17.59 23.12
N GLY A 317 -5.30 17.77 24.42
CA GLY A 317 -6.60 18.27 24.91
C GLY A 317 -6.90 19.69 24.41
N TYR A 318 -5.91 20.58 24.45
CA TYR A 318 -5.99 21.93 23.91
C TYR A 318 -6.31 21.90 22.40
N VAL A 319 -5.66 21.04 21.62
CA VAL A 319 -5.94 20.89 20.18
C VAL A 319 -7.41 20.52 19.95
N LEU A 320 -7.93 19.54 20.69
CA LEU A 320 -9.33 19.11 20.57
C LEU A 320 -10.34 20.21 20.95
N VAL A 321 -10.07 20.94 22.03
CA VAL A 321 -10.99 21.97 22.54
C VAL A 321 -10.90 23.26 21.73
N VAL A 322 -9.69 23.70 21.36
CA VAL A 322 -9.48 25.00 20.72
C VAL A 322 -9.52 24.91 19.21
N TYR A 323 -8.76 23.99 18.59
CA TYR A 323 -8.72 23.91 17.13
C TYR A 323 -9.89 23.15 16.52
N PHE A 324 -10.48 22.19 17.24
CA PHE A 324 -11.64 21.41 16.78
C PHE A 324 -12.95 21.70 17.54
N THR A 325 -12.95 22.72 18.41
CA THR A 325 -14.13 23.22 19.15
C THR A 325 -15.04 22.14 19.72
N LEU A 326 -14.44 21.11 20.33
CA LEU A 326 -15.19 20.03 20.95
C LEU A 326 -16.06 20.56 22.10
N ARG A 327 -17.38 20.58 21.90
CA ARG A 327 -18.38 21.06 22.89
C ARG A 327 -19.49 20.04 23.06
N LEU A 328 -20.03 19.95 24.27
CA LEU A 328 -21.23 19.18 24.56
C LEU A 328 -22.46 19.84 23.91
N GLY A 329 -23.26 19.03 23.23
CA GLY A 329 -24.51 19.44 22.61
C GLY A 329 -25.62 19.66 23.64
N PRO A 330 -26.74 20.28 23.22
CA PRO A 330 -27.90 20.49 24.08
C PRO A 330 -28.38 19.16 24.67
N GLY A 331 -28.55 19.08 26.00
CA GLY A 331 -28.99 17.88 26.70
C GLY A 331 -27.92 16.82 26.99
N TYR A 332 -26.63 17.11 26.79
CA TYR A 332 -25.50 16.21 27.06
C TYR A 332 -25.48 14.89 26.28
N THR A 333 -26.32 14.75 25.25
CA THR A 333 -26.48 13.51 24.46
C THR A 333 -25.70 13.50 23.14
N SER A 334 -25.11 14.62 22.73
CA SER A 334 -24.34 14.73 21.49
C SER A 334 -23.11 15.61 21.67
N LEU A 335 -22.15 15.51 20.77
CA LEU A 335 -20.94 16.33 20.75
C LEU A 335 -20.89 17.12 19.44
N LYS A 336 -20.57 18.41 19.54
CA LYS A 336 -20.37 19.30 18.40
C LYS A 336 -18.88 19.53 18.21
N THR A 337 -18.38 19.32 17.00
CA THR A 337 -17.01 19.60 16.58
C THR A 337 -17.02 20.44 15.31
N GLN A 338 -16.11 21.41 15.22
CA GLN A 338 -15.90 22.27 14.05
C GLN A 338 -14.44 22.71 14.00
N ILE A 339 -13.91 22.93 12.80
CA ILE A 339 -12.57 23.51 12.64
C ILE A 339 -12.62 25.00 12.98
N ALA A 340 -11.80 25.43 13.94
CA ALA A 340 -11.78 26.79 14.46
C ALA A 340 -10.71 27.71 13.83
N PHE A 341 -9.89 27.17 12.93
CA PHE A 341 -8.85 27.90 12.22
C PHE A 341 -9.21 28.08 10.74
N THR A 342 -8.67 29.14 10.13
CA THR A 342 -8.91 29.43 8.71
C THR A 342 -7.97 28.63 7.79
N LYS A 343 -8.35 28.52 6.52
CA LYS A 343 -7.52 27.91 5.47
C LYS A 343 -6.14 28.58 5.34
N LYS A 344 -6.10 29.92 5.50
CA LYS A 344 -4.86 30.70 5.45
C LYS A 344 -3.99 30.42 6.66
N GLU A 345 -4.56 30.45 7.87
CA GLU A 345 -3.83 30.12 9.10
C GLU A 345 -3.23 28.71 9.05
N PHE A 346 -3.97 27.74 8.50
CA PHE A 346 -3.45 26.39 8.29
C PHE A 346 -2.28 26.36 7.32
N SER A 347 -2.38 27.04 6.18
CA SER A 347 -1.29 27.13 5.20
C SER A 347 -0.05 27.81 5.79
N ASP A 348 -0.24 28.91 6.54
CA ASP A 348 0.85 29.65 7.19
C ASP A 348 1.51 28.83 8.29
N LEU A 349 0.72 28.04 9.04
CA LEU A 349 1.24 27.09 10.03
C LEU A 349 2.02 25.97 9.35
N LEU A 350 1.48 25.37 8.28
CA LEU A 350 2.10 24.28 7.55
C LEU A 350 3.47 24.71 6.99
N ALA A 351 3.56 25.91 6.40
CA ALA A 351 4.81 26.46 5.88
C ALA A 351 5.90 26.65 6.96
N LYS A 352 5.52 26.75 8.24
CA LYS A 352 6.45 26.77 9.39
C LYS A 352 6.75 25.37 9.91
N VAL A 353 5.72 24.52 10.00
CA VAL A 353 5.83 23.17 10.58
C VAL A 353 6.64 22.24 9.68
N VAL A 354 6.48 22.29 8.36
CA VAL A 354 7.21 21.40 7.43
C VAL A 354 8.73 21.54 7.61
N PRO A 355 9.35 22.75 7.59
CA PRO A 355 10.78 22.88 7.90
C PRO A 355 11.15 22.35 9.30
N ILE A 356 10.33 22.64 10.32
CA ILE A 356 10.58 22.17 11.70
C ILE A 356 10.64 20.64 11.75
N THR A 357 9.73 19.94 11.06
CA THR A 357 9.73 18.46 11.03
C THR A 357 10.98 17.89 10.37
N ILE A 358 11.55 18.57 9.35
CA ILE A 358 12.82 18.19 8.73
C ILE A 358 13.95 18.30 9.76
N TYR A 359 14.00 19.40 10.52
CA TYR A 359 15.00 19.56 11.59
C TYR A 359 14.83 18.51 12.69
N ILE A 360 13.60 18.21 13.13
CA ILE A 360 13.34 17.13 14.09
C ILE A 360 13.86 15.79 13.57
N GLY A 361 13.55 15.45 12.31
CA GLY A 361 14.04 14.23 11.67
C GLY A 361 15.57 14.18 11.59
N ALA A 362 16.21 15.26 11.15
CA ALA A 362 17.66 15.35 11.03
C ALA A 362 18.38 15.23 12.39
N VAL A 363 17.87 15.92 13.42
CA VAL A 363 18.40 15.84 14.78
C VAL A 363 18.20 14.43 15.35
N ALA A 364 17.02 13.82 15.16
CA ALA A 364 16.75 12.47 15.61
C ALA A 364 17.67 11.43 14.94
N LEU A 365 17.91 11.55 13.63
CA LEU A 365 18.90 10.72 12.92
C LEU A 365 20.31 10.92 13.49
N GLY A 366 20.73 12.17 13.68
CA GLY A 366 22.04 12.49 14.25
C GLY A 366 22.24 11.90 15.65
N ILE A 367 21.21 11.95 16.50
CA ILE A 367 21.23 11.34 17.83
C ILE A 367 21.40 9.82 17.73
N GLU A 368 20.65 9.13 16.85
CA GLU A 368 20.79 7.68 16.68
C GLU A 368 22.19 7.29 16.18
N VAL A 369 22.74 8.05 15.24
CA VAL A 369 24.12 7.85 14.76
C VAL A 369 25.14 8.01 15.90
N LEU A 370 25.04 9.07 16.69
CA LEU A 370 25.92 9.30 17.84
C LEU A 370 25.81 8.17 18.88
N ILE A 371 24.58 7.74 19.20
CA ILE A 371 24.34 6.62 20.13
C ILE A 371 24.96 5.33 19.60
N SER A 372 24.83 5.05 18.29
CA SER A 372 25.43 3.88 17.65
C SER A 372 26.97 3.90 17.74
N PHE A 373 27.62 5.06 17.55
CA PHE A 373 29.07 5.18 17.74
C PHE A 373 29.50 4.99 19.20
N VAL A 374 28.78 5.61 20.14
CA VAL A 374 29.07 5.44 21.58
C VAL A 374 28.92 3.98 21.99
N ARG A 375 27.89 3.29 21.49
CA ARG A 375 27.64 1.87 21.76
C ARG A 375 28.73 0.99 21.17
N CYS A 376 29.13 1.24 19.92
CA CYS A 376 30.23 0.57 19.26
C CYS A 376 31.51 0.64 20.11
N TRP A 377 31.91 1.85 20.55
CA TRP A 377 33.15 2.03 21.31
C TRP A 377 33.12 1.54 22.76
N LYS A 378 31.95 1.49 23.39
CA LYS A 378 31.78 0.95 24.75
C LYS A 378 31.72 -0.57 24.77
N ASN A 379 31.04 -1.19 23.81
CA ASN A 379 30.71 -2.62 23.88
C ASN A 379 31.75 -3.51 23.19
N GLU A 380 32.43 -3.03 22.14
CA GLU A 380 33.43 -3.83 21.45
C GLU A 380 34.77 -3.89 22.19
N LYS A 381 35.38 -5.09 22.23
CA LYS A 381 36.69 -5.32 22.84
C LYS A 381 37.78 -5.32 21.77
N GLY A 382 38.85 -4.57 22.01
CA GLY A 382 40.00 -4.46 21.11
C GLY A 382 39.84 -3.39 20.01
N LEU A 383 40.97 -2.80 19.60
CA LEU A 383 40.98 -1.67 18.66
C LEU A 383 40.48 -2.06 17.26
N VAL A 384 40.89 -3.23 16.74
CA VAL A 384 40.51 -3.69 15.40
C VAL A 384 39.00 -3.88 15.26
N ARG A 385 38.34 -4.50 16.25
CA ARG A 385 36.89 -4.70 16.24
C ARG A 385 36.13 -3.38 16.35
N LYS A 386 36.61 -2.45 17.19
CA LYS A 386 36.07 -1.09 17.27
C LYS A 386 36.15 -0.38 15.93
N LEU A 387 37.29 -0.43 15.25
CA LEU A 387 37.46 0.21 13.93
C LEU A 387 36.52 -0.41 12.89
N PHE A 388 36.47 -1.74 12.80
CA PHE A 388 35.60 -2.42 11.84
C PHE A 388 34.10 -2.14 12.09
N ALA A 389 33.67 -2.20 13.35
CA ALA A 389 32.29 -1.87 13.71
C ALA A 389 31.97 -0.38 13.46
N SER A 390 32.91 0.53 13.70
CA SER A 390 32.77 1.94 13.35
C SER A 390 32.63 2.16 11.83
N VAL A 391 33.40 1.45 10.99
CA VAL A 391 33.21 1.51 9.53
C VAL A 391 31.80 1.08 9.13
N GLY A 392 31.29 -0.01 9.71
CA GLY A 392 29.91 -0.45 9.48
C GLY A 392 28.86 0.57 9.88
N VAL A 393 29.02 1.20 11.06
CA VAL A 393 28.13 2.29 11.52
C VAL A 393 28.20 3.49 10.58
N THR A 394 29.40 3.90 10.14
CA THR A 394 29.59 5.00 9.20
C THR A 394 28.89 4.73 7.86
N LEU A 395 29.05 3.54 7.28
CA LEU A 395 28.43 3.17 6.01
C LEU A 395 26.90 3.28 6.09
N VAL A 396 26.31 2.70 7.14
CA VAL A 396 24.86 2.73 7.35
C VAL A 396 24.37 4.16 7.62
N ALA A 397 25.12 4.95 8.39
CA ALA A 397 24.80 6.35 8.65
C ALA A 397 24.80 7.20 7.37
N VAL A 398 25.76 6.98 6.46
CA VAL A 398 25.82 7.67 5.16
C VAL A 398 24.63 7.28 4.30
N LEU A 399 24.32 5.98 4.17
CA LEU A 399 23.16 5.51 3.42
C LEU A 399 21.86 6.07 3.99
N ALA A 400 21.72 6.09 5.32
CA ALA A 400 20.56 6.66 6.00
C ALA A 400 20.43 8.17 5.77
N ALA A 401 21.54 8.92 5.78
CA ALA A 401 21.53 10.35 5.48
C ALA A 401 21.12 10.64 4.03
N ILE A 402 21.59 9.82 3.07
CA ILE A 402 21.21 9.93 1.66
C ILE A 402 19.71 9.63 1.48
N MET A 403 19.22 8.52 2.06
CA MET A 403 17.79 8.16 2.01
C MET A 403 16.92 9.23 2.65
N PHE A 404 17.31 9.73 3.82
CA PHE A 404 16.61 10.83 4.49
C PHE A 404 16.57 12.07 3.59
N ALA A 405 17.71 12.50 3.06
CA ALA A 405 17.81 13.68 2.21
C ALA A 405 16.94 13.56 0.94
N ILE A 406 17.07 12.47 0.18
CA ILE A 406 16.31 12.29 -1.07
C ILE A 406 14.80 12.28 -0.78
N SER A 407 14.38 11.67 0.34
CA SER A 407 12.98 11.63 0.74
C SER A 407 12.36 12.99 1.09
N LEU A 408 13.18 14.03 1.30
CA LEU A 408 12.70 15.40 1.54
C LEU A 408 12.02 15.99 0.30
N VAL A 409 12.45 15.60 -0.91
CA VAL A 409 11.86 16.09 -2.15
C VAL A 409 10.37 15.74 -2.21
N PRO A 410 9.97 14.46 -2.09
CA PRO A 410 8.56 14.14 -2.11
C PRO A 410 7.83 14.53 -0.83
N TYR A 411 8.50 14.48 0.32
CA TYR A 411 7.91 14.91 1.58
C TYR A 411 7.43 16.37 1.56
N THR A 412 8.27 17.26 1.04
CA THR A 412 7.99 18.71 1.06
C THR A 412 6.95 19.13 0.03
N SER A 413 6.50 18.27 -0.89
CA SER A 413 5.49 18.67 -1.88
C SER A 413 4.12 19.00 -1.26
N ILE A 414 3.90 18.60 -0.01
CA ILE A 414 2.73 19.02 0.79
C ILE A 414 2.70 20.53 1.06
N ASP A 415 3.85 21.22 0.94
CA ASP A 415 3.98 22.68 1.03
C ASP A 415 4.92 23.21 -0.07
N VAL A 416 4.34 23.93 -1.04
CA VAL A 416 5.05 24.47 -2.21
C VAL A 416 6.25 25.34 -1.81
N GLY A 417 6.12 26.15 -0.77
CA GLY A 417 7.18 27.06 -0.32
C GLY A 417 8.38 26.34 0.29
N SER A 418 8.16 25.24 1.01
CA SER A 418 9.23 24.39 1.52
C SER A 418 9.89 23.60 0.39
N ASN A 419 9.11 23.05 -0.54
CA ASN A 419 9.67 22.32 -1.67
C ASN A 419 10.54 23.21 -2.56
N SER A 420 10.13 24.46 -2.83
CA SER A 420 10.89 25.38 -3.67
C SER A 420 12.26 25.75 -3.08
N LYS A 421 12.39 25.75 -1.74
CA LYS A 421 13.64 26.06 -1.02
C LYS A 421 14.63 24.89 -0.98
N LEU A 422 14.23 23.69 -1.39
CA LEU A 422 15.15 22.55 -1.41
C LEU A 422 16.27 22.76 -2.44
N PRO A 423 17.52 22.34 -2.14
CA PRO A 423 18.63 22.48 -3.07
C PRO A 423 18.39 21.78 -4.41
N ALA A 424 18.76 22.43 -5.51
CA ALA A 424 18.53 21.89 -6.86
C ALA A 424 19.20 20.53 -7.09
N HIS A 425 20.41 20.31 -6.56
CA HIS A 425 21.12 19.04 -6.67
C HIS A 425 20.33 17.88 -6.06
N LEU A 426 19.57 18.12 -4.99
CA LEU A 426 18.75 17.12 -4.33
C LEU A 426 17.55 16.74 -5.19
N LYS A 427 16.91 17.73 -5.84
CA LYS A 427 15.82 17.49 -6.80
C LYS A 427 16.30 16.70 -8.03
N ILE A 428 17.48 17.03 -8.54
CA ILE A 428 18.10 16.31 -9.67
C ILE A 428 18.44 14.87 -9.28
N LEU A 429 18.96 14.66 -8.06
CA LEU A 429 19.25 13.32 -7.55
C LEU A 429 17.97 12.50 -7.41
N HIS A 430 16.91 13.08 -6.83
CA HIS A 430 15.60 12.46 -6.75
C HIS A 430 15.06 12.10 -8.13
N SER A 431 15.06 13.03 -9.11
CA SER A 431 14.53 12.76 -10.45
C SER A 431 15.26 11.64 -11.19
N ARG A 432 16.55 11.40 -10.88
CA ARG A 432 17.31 10.27 -11.44
C ARG A 432 16.93 8.93 -10.81
N LEU A 433 16.46 8.94 -9.56
CA LEU A 433 16.13 7.76 -8.77
C LEU A 433 14.63 7.49 -8.68
N ASP A 434 13.80 8.41 -9.17
CA ASP A 434 12.33 8.37 -9.16
C ASP A 434 11.78 7.06 -9.72
N ARG A 435 12.40 6.55 -10.79
CA ARG A 435 12.05 5.27 -11.43
C ARG A 435 12.21 4.04 -10.51
N LEU A 436 12.98 4.17 -9.43
CA LEU A 436 13.19 3.10 -8.46
C LEU A 436 12.15 3.11 -7.33
N GLU A 437 11.31 4.16 -7.25
CA GLU A 437 10.29 4.34 -6.21
C GLU A 437 10.84 4.18 -4.78
N ILE A 438 12.13 4.49 -4.59
CA ILE A 438 12.80 4.39 -3.27
C ILE A 438 12.40 5.54 -2.34
N THR A 439 11.79 6.60 -2.88
CA THR A 439 11.22 7.71 -2.12
C THR A 439 9.96 8.22 -2.81
N SER A 440 8.83 8.19 -2.12
CA SER A 440 7.52 8.47 -2.69
C SER A 440 6.73 9.55 -1.95
N HIS A 441 5.70 10.03 -2.63
CA HIS A 441 4.67 10.92 -2.10
C HIS A 441 3.48 10.12 -1.55
N TYR A 442 2.82 10.63 -0.51
CA TYR A 442 1.70 9.94 0.14
C TYR A 442 0.50 10.86 0.33
N GLY A 443 -0.70 10.41 -0.05
CA GLY A 443 -1.90 11.25 0.05
C GLY A 443 -3.21 10.64 -0.40
N LEU A 444 -3.50 9.39 0.01
CA LEU A 444 -4.72 8.68 -0.37
C LEU A 444 -5.97 9.39 0.19
N PHE A 445 -7.04 9.47 -0.61
CA PHE A 445 -8.30 10.14 -0.25
C PHE A 445 -8.18 11.62 0.17
N ARG A 446 -7.24 12.36 -0.42
CA ARG A 446 -7.14 13.82 -0.24
C ARG A 446 -8.46 14.54 -0.51
N VAL A 447 -9.25 14.08 -1.48
CA VAL A 447 -10.60 14.59 -1.79
C VAL A 447 -11.58 13.45 -1.62
N MET A 448 -12.69 13.69 -0.91
CA MET A 448 -13.72 12.68 -0.72
C MET A 448 -14.48 12.45 -2.02
N THR A 449 -14.59 11.20 -2.43
CA THR A 449 -15.37 10.77 -3.60
C THR A 449 -16.78 10.37 -3.16
N GLY A 450 -17.71 10.31 -4.13
CA GLY A 450 -19.08 9.86 -3.89
C GLY A 450 -20.00 10.88 -3.20
N VAL A 451 -19.63 12.16 -3.17
CA VAL A 451 -20.52 13.23 -2.69
C VAL A 451 -21.70 13.33 -3.67
N GLY A 452 -22.89 12.93 -3.24
CA GLY A 452 -24.08 12.81 -4.11
C GLY A 452 -24.33 11.42 -4.68
N GLY A 453 -23.54 10.42 -4.27
CA GLY A 453 -23.70 9.02 -4.65
C GLY A 453 -22.41 8.42 -5.16
N ARG A 454 -22.20 7.14 -4.83
CA ARG A 454 -21.02 6.39 -5.25
C ARG A 454 -21.13 6.09 -6.75
N PRO A 455 -20.26 6.64 -7.62
CA PRO A 455 -20.31 6.34 -9.03
C PRO A 455 -19.85 4.89 -9.29
N GLU A 456 -20.61 4.19 -10.12
CA GLU A 456 -20.33 2.81 -10.50
C GLU A 456 -20.63 2.55 -11.97
N VAL A 457 -19.63 2.04 -12.69
CA VAL A 457 -19.75 1.67 -14.10
C VAL A 457 -20.17 0.21 -14.19
N ILE A 458 -21.33 -0.04 -14.81
CA ILE A 458 -21.90 -1.37 -15.03
C ILE A 458 -21.79 -1.72 -16.51
N ILE A 459 -21.11 -2.82 -16.82
CA ILE A 459 -20.96 -3.34 -18.18
C ILE A 459 -22.10 -4.30 -18.48
N GLU A 460 -22.77 -4.11 -19.61
CA GLU A 460 -23.94 -4.88 -20.02
C GLU A 460 -23.72 -5.46 -21.43
N GLY A 461 -24.02 -6.74 -21.62
CA GLY A 461 -24.05 -7.39 -22.93
C GLY A 461 -25.48 -7.64 -23.42
N SER A 462 -25.67 -7.75 -24.74
CA SER A 462 -26.94 -8.08 -25.38
C SER A 462 -26.75 -8.79 -26.72
N ASN A 463 -27.73 -9.60 -27.12
CA ASN A 463 -27.79 -10.24 -28.44
C ASN A 463 -28.82 -9.60 -29.38
N ASP A 464 -29.73 -8.77 -28.85
CA ASP A 464 -30.88 -8.22 -29.57
C ASP A 464 -31.08 -6.70 -29.35
N MET A 465 -30.16 -6.07 -28.61
CA MET A 465 -30.21 -4.67 -28.15
C MET A 465 -31.40 -4.32 -27.23
N LYS A 466 -32.24 -5.30 -26.85
CA LYS A 466 -33.42 -5.11 -26.00
C LYS A 466 -33.17 -5.67 -24.60
N ALA A 467 -32.78 -6.94 -24.51
CA ALA A 467 -32.46 -7.60 -23.26
C ALA A 467 -30.97 -7.41 -22.96
N TRP A 468 -30.67 -6.68 -21.88
CA TRP A 468 -29.31 -6.40 -21.43
C TRP A 468 -29.03 -7.20 -20.15
N LYS A 469 -27.89 -7.92 -20.14
CA LYS A 469 -27.42 -8.68 -18.98
C LYS A 469 -26.13 -8.08 -18.46
N GLU A 470 -26.02 -7.93 -17.14
CA GLU A 470 -24.86 -7.32 -16.49
C GLU A 470 -23.73 -8.32 -16.32
N TYR A 471 -22.50 -7.88 -16.60
CA TYR A 471 -21.31 -8.56 -16.13
C TYR A 471 -21.04 -8.13 -14.68
N HIS A 472 -20.86 -9.12 -13.80
CA HIS A 472 -20.52 -8.88 -12.41
C HIS A 472 -19.01 -9.03 -12.17
N PHE A 473 -18.48 -8.21 -11.27
CA PHE A 473 -17.08 -8.27 -10.85
C PHE A 473 -16.97 -9.04 -9.53
N LEU A 474 -15.79 -9.61 -9.27
CA LEU A 474 -15.59 -10.53 -8.15
C LEU A 474 -15.85 -9.87 -6.79
N TYR A 475 -15.47 -8.61 -6.58
CA TYR A 475 -15.48 -8.02 -5.24
C TYR A 475 -16.06 -6.60 -5.14
N LYS A 476 -15.96 -5.78 -6.20
CA LYS A 476 -16.55 -4.43 -6.17
C LYS A 476 -18.08 -4.48 -6.12
N PRO A 477 -18.73 -3.44 -5.55
CA PRO A 477 -20.19 -3.33 -5.56
C PRO A 477 -20.76 -3.42 -6.99
N GLY A 478 -21.84 -4.17 -7.17
CA GLY A 478 -22.48 -4.36 -8.47
C GLY A 478 -23.91 -4.85 -8.29
N ASN A 479 -24.07 -6.15 -8.02
CA ASN A 479 -25.35 -6.69 -7.61
C ASN A 479 -25.81 -6.04 -6.29
N VAL A 480 -26.97 -5.38 -6.31
CA VAL A 480 -27.49 -4.59 -5.18
C VAL A 480 -27.85 -5.43 -3.95
N SER A 481 -28.08 -6.73 -4.14
CA SER A 481 -28.38 -7.67 -3.05
C SER A 481 -27.14 -8.36 -2.49
N ARG A 482 -25.97 -8.19 -3.12
CA ARG A 482 -24.72 -8.80 -2.66
C ARG A 482 -24.15 -7.98 -1.51
N SER A 483 -23.87 -8.64 -0.39
CA SER A 483 -23.19 -8.01 0.74
C SER A 483 -21.74 -7.66 0.38
N PRO A 484 -21.20 -6.51 0.81
CA PRO A 484 -19.81 -6.17 0.54
C PRO A 484 -18.82 -7.19 1.19
N PRO A 485 -17.79 -7.68 0.48
CA PRO A 485 -16.93 -8.77 0.96
C PRO A 485 -15.77 -8.31 1.86
N VAL A 486 -15.07 -9.28 2.46
CA VAL A 486 -13.75 -9.09 3.08
C VAL A 486 -12.71 -9.82 2.21
N VAL A 487 -11.74 -9.08 1.69
CA VAL A 487 -10.77 -9.57 0.69
C VAL A 487 -9.32 -9.19 1.02
N SER A 488 -9.09 -8.31 1.99
CA SER A 488 -7.71 -8.05 2.48
C SER A 488 -7.11 -9.36 3.02
N PRO A 489 -5.89 -9.76 2.61
CA PRO A 489 -4.83 -8.94 2.04
C PRO A 489 -4.69 -8.98 0.50
N HIS A 490 -5.58 -9.68 -0.21
CA HIS A 490 -5.58 -9.71 -1.67
C HIS A 490 -5.86 -8.31 -2.24
N GLN A 491 -5.24 -8.00 -3.38
CA GLN A 491 -5.46 -6.77 -4.14
C GLN A 491 -6.16 -7.09 -5.46
N PRO A 492 -7.50 -6.96 -5.54
CA PRO A 492 -8.24 -7.13 -6.79
C PRO A 492 -7.99 -5.93 -7.72
N ARG A 493 -7.03 -6.05 -8.63
CA ARG A 493 -6.52 -4.92 -9.42
C ARG A 493 -7.56 -4.42 -10.42
N LEU A 494 -8.36 -5.31 -11.02
CA LEU A 494 -9.43 -4.93 -11.95
C LEU A 494 -10.56 -4.17 -11.24
N ASP A 495 -11.09 -4.71 -10.15
CA ASP A 495 -12.14 -4.08 -9.34
C ASP A 495 -11.72 -2.69 -8.85
N TRP A 496 -10.46 -2.55 -8.42
CA TRP A 496 -9.88 -1.26 -8.03
C TRP A 496 -9.79 -0.27 -9.19
N GLN A 497 -9.34 -0.72 -10.36
CA GLN A 497 -9.29 0.15 -11.53
C GLN A 497 -10.68 0.56 -12.02
N MET A 498 -11.69 -0.31 -11.91
CA MET A 498 -13.08 0.06 -12.21
C MET A 498 -13.60 1.19 -11.31
N TRP A 499 -13.22 1.21 -10.03
CA TRP A 499 -13.57 2.30 -9.13
C TRP A 499 -12.94 3.63 -9.56
N PHE A 500 -11.65 3.63 -9.94
CA PHE A 500 -11.00 4.82 -10.47
C PHE A 500 -11.61 5.28 -11.79
N ALA A 501 -11.92 4.33 -12.69
CA ALA A 501 -12.54 4.63 -13.97
C ALA A 501 -13.89 5.34 -13.78
N ALA A 502 -14.71 4.91 -12.82
CA ALA A 502 -16.01 5.53 -12.54
C ALA A 502 -15.93 7.00 -12.07
N LEU A 503 -14.76 7.49 -11.67
CA LEU A 503 -14.55 8.89 -11.25
C LEU A 503 -14.22 9.83 -12.43
N SER A 504 -14.11 9.31 -13.66
CA SER A 504 -13.76 10.05 -14.87
C SER A 504 -14.44 9.43 -16.08
N ASP A 505 -14.17 9.91 -17.29
CA ASP A 505 -14.75 9.34 -18.52
C ASP A 505 -13.90 8.19 -19.09
N PHE A 506 -14.53 7.35 -19.92
CA PHE A 506 -13.85 6.19 -20.53
C PHE A 506 -12.68 6.59 -21.45
N GLN A 507 -12.68 7.80 -21.99
CA GLN A 507 -11.59 8.32 -22.84
C GLN A 507 -10.28 8.47 -22.06
N ASN A 508 -10.36 8.75 -20.75
CA ASN A 508 -9.21 8.81 -19.86
C ASN A 508 -8.79 7.41 -19.36
N ASN A 509 -9.58 6.39 -19.65
CA ASN A 509 -9.39 5.00 -19.20
C ASN A 509 -9.42 4.04 -20.40
N PRO A 510 -8.52 4.19 -21.38
CA PRO A 510 -8.55 3.44 -22.64
C PRO A 510 -8.54 1.91 -22.47
N TRP A 511 -7.98 1.40 -21.38
CA TRP A 511 -7.97 -0.03 -21.05
C TRP A 511 -9.37 -0.64 -20.96
N LEU A 512 -10.41 0.17 -20.68
CA LEU A 512 -11.80 -0.27 -20.70
C LEU A 512 -12.28 -0.71 -22.09
N LEU A 513 -11.77 -0.08 -23.15
CA LEU A 513 -12.11 -0.47 -24.52
C LEU A 513 -11.58 -1.88 -24.82
N THR A 514 -10.35 -2.18 -24.37
CA THR A 514 -9.82 -3.53 -24.47
C THR A 514 -10.60 -4.51 -23.60
N LEU A 515 -10.97 -4.15 -22.37
CA LEU A 515 -11.85 -4.99 -21.54
C LEU A 515 -13.16 -5.31 -22.27
N CYS A 516 -13.84 -4.31 -22.82
CA CYS A 516 -15.08 -4.48 -23.57
C CYS A 516 -14.88 -5.40 -24.80
N TYR A 517 -13.81 -5.19 -25.55
CA TYR A 517 -13.46 -6.04 -26.69
C TYR A 517 -13.25 -7.50 -26.26
N ARG A 518 -12.50 -7.73 -25.18
CA ARG A 518 -12.23 -9.08 -24.65
C ARG A 518 -13.49 -9.78 -24.16
N LEU A 519 -14.46 -9.03 -23.61
CA LEU A 519 -15.78 -9.56 -23.27
C LEU A 519 -16.62 -9.90 -24.51
N LEU A 520 -16.61 -9.04 -25.53
CA LEU A 520 -17.27 -9.25 -26.83
C LEU A 520 -16.69 -10.46 -27.61
N THR A 521 -15.42 -10.80 -27.37
CA THR A 521 -14.79 -12.00 -27.96
C THR A 521 -14.84 -13.22 -27.04
N GLY A 522 -15.35 -13.09 -25.81
CA GLY A 522 -15.43 -14.19 -24.84
C GLY A 522 -14.06 -14.70 -24.39
N GLN A 523 -13.08 -13.81 -24.20
CA GLN A 523 -11.72 -14.19 -23.83
C GLN A 523 -11.70 -14.83 -22.43
N LYS A 524 -11.27 -16.09 -22.35
CA LYS A 524 -11.32 -16.90 -21.14
C LYS A 524 -10.56 -16.27 -19.97
N GLU A 525 -9.36 -15.78 -20.21
CA GLU A 525 -8.46 -15.24 -19.18
C GLU A 525 -9.06 -13.98 -18.54
N VAL A 526 -9.76 -13.14 -19.32
CA VAL A 526 -10.44 -11.94 -18.83
C VAL A 526 -11.75 -12.30 -18.14
N LEU A 527 -12.52 -13.26 -18.68
CA LEU A 527 -13.75 -13.72 -18.03
C LEU A 527 -13.50 -14.34 -16.65
N GLN A 528 -12.32 -14.93 -16.41
CA GLN A 528 -11.92 -15.43 -15.10
C GLN A 528 -11.60 -14.33 -14.06
N LEU A 529 -11.48 -13.07 -14.48
CA LEU A 529 -11.44 -11.91 -13.57
C LEU A 529 -12.83 -11.36 -13.23
N MET A 530 -13.87 -11.91 -13.85
CA MET A 530 -15.27 -11.58 -13.60
C MET A 530 -15.88 -12.64 -12.67
N ASP A 531 -17.03 -12.31 -12.07
CA ASP A 531 -17.78 -13.24 -11.21
C ASP A 531 -18.55 -14.25 -12.08
N ASP A 532 -19.84 -14.04 -12.31
CA ASP A 532 -20.63 -14.87 -13.22
C ASP A 532 -20.56 -14.36 -14.67
N ASN A 533 -20.36 -15.27 -15.64
CA ASN A 533 -20.50 -14.96 -17.05
C ASN A 533 -21.99 -15.07 -17.50
N PRO A 534 -22.67 -13.96 -17.82
CA PRO A 534 -24.07 -13.98 -18.26
C PRO A 534 -24.30 -14.60 -19.66
N PHE A 535 -23.21 -14.88 -20.39
CA PHE A 535 -23.18 -15.42 -21.75
C PHE A 535 -22.26 -16.66 -21.84
N PRO A 536 -22.64 -17.79 -21.21
CA PRO A 536 -21.78 -18.98 -21.12
C PRO A 536 -21.61 -19.71 -22.46
N ASP A 537 -22.64 -19.74 -23.31
CA ASP A 537 -22.62 -20.51 -24.56
C ASP A 537 -21.91 -19.77 -25.70
N LYS A 538 -22.19 -18.47 -25.85
CA LYS A 538 -21.65 -17.61 -26.91
C LYS A 538 -21.54 -16.18 -26.39
N PRO A 539 -20.44 -15.47 -26.69
CA PRO A 539 -20.27 -14.08 -26.27
C PRO A 539 -21.36 -13.17 -26.85
N PRO A 540 -21.66 -12.03 -26.20
CA PRO A 540 -22.70 -11.13 -26.65
C PRO A 540 -22.35 -10.47 -27.99
N VAL A 541 -23.37 -10.12 -28.77
CA VAL A 541 -23.18 -9.37 -30.04
C VAL A 541 -22.87 -7.90 -29.76
N TYR A 542 -23.53 -7.32 -28.77
CA TYR A 542 -23.45 -5.91 -28.42
C TYR A 542 -23.05 -5.75 -26.95
N LEU A 543 -22.29 -4.70 -26.66
CA LEU A 543 -21.88 -4.33 -25.31
C LEU A 543 -22.08 -2.83 -25.12
N ARG A 544 -22.48 -2.42 -23.91
CA ARG A 544 -22.50 -1.02 -23.47
C ARG A 544 -22.02 -0.93 -22.04
N ALA A 545 -21.71 0.28 -21.59
CA ALA A 545 -21.52 0.54 -20.16
C ALA A 545 -22.41 1.71 -19.71
N THR A 546 -22.98 1.57 -18.53
CA THR A 546 -23.89 2.56 -17.95
C THR A 546 -23.32 3.03 -16.60
N LEU A 547 -23.36 4.34 -16.36
CA LEU A 547 -22.97 4.92 -15.08
C LEU A 547 -24.19 4.98 -14.15
N TYR A 548 -24.01 4.49 -12.94
CA TYR A 548 -24.99 4.55 -11.86
C TYR A 548 -24.41 5.27 -10.65
N HIS A 549 -25.28 5.86 -9.84
CA HIS A 549 -24.95 6.17 -8.45
C HIS A 549 -25.52 5.10 -7.55
N TYR A 550 -24.68 4.59 -6.66
CA TYR A 550 -25.02 3.63 -5.63
C TYR A 550 -25.11 4.33 -4.28
N HIS A 551 -26.05 3.89 -3.47
CA HIS A 551 -26.18 4.27 -2.07
C HIS A 551 -26.44 3.05 -1.21
N TYR A 552 -26.01 3.09 0.05
CA TYR A 552 -26.41 2.08 1.01
C TYR A 552 -27.92 2.16 1.28
N THR A 553 -28.54 1.00 1.44
CA THR A 553 -29.93 0.92 1.85
C THR A 553 -30.12 1.56 3.23
N SER A 554 -31.24 2.26 3.40
CA SER A 554 -31.62 2.91 4.64
C SER A 554 -33.15 2.85 4.76
N PRO A 555 -33.73 2.77 5.98
CA PRO A 555 -35.18 2.80 6.16
C PRO A 555 -35.87 3.97 5.45
N TYR A 556 -35.16 5.08 5.23
CA TYR A 556 -35.68 6.29 4.56
C TYR A 556 -35.56 6.26 3.03
N ILE A 557 -34.69 5.41 2.47
CA ILE A 557 -34.37 5.34 1.03
C ILE A 557 -35.05 4.11 0.37
N MET A 558 -35.48 3.14 1.18
CA MET A 558 -36.08 1.90 0.70
C MET A 558 -37.42 2.16 -0.03
N SER A 559 -37.46 1.88 -1.33
CA SER A 559 -38.66 1.95 -2.16
C SER A 559 -39.26 0.56 -2.37
N LYS A 560 -40.50 0.47 -2.89
CA LYS A 560 -41.12 -0.82 -3.31
C LYS A 560 -40.29 -1.60 -4.36
N LYS A 561 -39.27 -0.97 -4.98
CA LYS A 561 -38.43 -1.55 -6.04
C LYS A 561 -37.31 -2.46 -5.51
N TYR A 562 -36.91 -2.32 -4.25
CA TYR A 562 -35.80 -3.07 -3.67
C TYR A 562 -36.29 -4.03 -2.58
N SER A 563 -35.62 -5.17 -2.45
CA SER A 563 -35.87 -6.13 -1.37
C SER A 563 -35.45 -5.52 -0.03
N LYS A 564 -36.05 -6.00 1.08
CA LYS A 564 -35.57 -5.70 2.43
C LYS A 564 -34.13 -6.19 2.66
N ASP A 565 -33.69 -7.18 1.89
CA ASP A 565 -32.36 -7.80 2.01
C ASP A 565 -31.32 -7.14 1.09
N SER A 566 -31.69 -6.07 0.37
CA SER A 566 -30.74 -5.34 -0.47
C SER A 566 -29.75 -4.53 0.40
N TRP A 567 -28.48 -4.54 0.01
CA TRP A 567 -27.42 -3.76 0.66
C TRP A 567 -27.25 -2.39 0.00
N TRP A 568 -27.60 -2.30 -1.28
CA TRP A 568 -27.48 -1.11 -2.10
C TRP A 568 -28.81 -0.74 -2.75
N VAL A 569 -29.00 0.56 -3.00
CA VAL A 569 -29.89 1.07 -4.03
C VAL A 569 -29.05 1.73 -5.11
N ARG A 570 -29.57 1.81 -6.33
CA ARG A 570 -28.86 2.49 -7.42
C ARG A 570 -29.78 3.27 -8.32
N GLU A 571 -29.30 4.40 -8.81
CA GLU A 571 -29.97 5.23 -9.79
C GLU A 571 -29.11 5.38 -11.05
N LYS A 572 -29.75 5.29 -12.21
CA LYS A 572 -29.06 5.44 -13.50
C LYS A 572 -28.75 6.92 -13.70
N VAL A 573 -27.49 7.24 -13.96
CA VAL A 573 -27.04 8.62 -14.20
C VAL A 573 -26.98 8.90 -15.70
N SER A 574 -26.15 8.14 -16.43
CA SER A 574 -25.88 8.39 -17.85
C SER A 574 -25.38 7.14 -18.56
N SER A 575 -25.34 7.18 -19.88
CA SER A 575 -24.54 6.22 -20.66
C SER A 575 -23.06 6.53 -20.44
N TYR A 576 -22.24 5.50 -20.23
CA TYR A 576 -20.80 5.65 -19.99
C TYR A 576 -19.99 5.28 -21.23
N ILE A 577 -20.19 4.07 -21.77
CA ILE A 577 -19.67 3.65 -23.08
C ILE A 577 -20.89 3.43 -24.00
N PRO A 578 -20.89 3.96 -25.24
CA PRO A 578 -21.97 3.74 -26.18
C PRO A 578 -22.12 2.24 -26.54
N ILE A 579 -23.19 1.90 -27.24
CA ILE A 579 -23.35 0.53 -27.75
C ILE A 579 -22.27 0.28 -28.80
N ILE A 580 -21.46 -0.74 -28.58
CA ILE A 580 -20.40 -1.20 -29.47
C ILE A 580 -20.58 -2.70 -29.77
N ASP A 581 -20.07 -3.14 -30.91
CA ASP A 581 -19.96 -4.54 -31.27
C ASP A 581 -18.51 -4.89 -31.64
N LYS A 582 -18.23 -6.19 -31.81
CA LYS A 582 -16.86 -6.68 -32.08
C LYS A 582 -16.25 -6.18 -33.39
N ASN A 583 -17.07 -5.71 -34.33
CA ASN A 583 -16.65 -5.23 -35.65
C ASN A 583 -16.63 -3.69 -35.73
N ASP A 584 -16.81 -2.98 -34.61
CA ASP A 584 -16.73 -1.53 -34.56
C ASP A 584 -15.37 -1.06 -35.10
N GLN A 585 -15.38 -0.30 -36.19
CA GLN A 585 -14.15 0.10 -36.89
C GLN A 585 -13.28 1.02 -36.03
N GLY A 586 -13.88 1.90 -35.23
CA GLY A 586 -13.14 2.82 -34.34
C GLY A 586 -12.43 2.05 -33.25
N LEU A 587 -13.10 1.08 -32.63
CA LEU A 587 -12.52 0.18 -31.64
C LEU A 587 -11.37 -0.64 -32.23
N LEU A 588 -11.57 -1.27 -33.40
CA LEU A 588 -10.55 -2.11 -34.04
C LEU A 588 -9.32 -1.30 -34.45
N GLN A 589 -9.52 -0.12 -35.04
CA GLN A 589 -8.41 0.79 -35.38
C GLN A 589 -7.62 1.21 -34.14
N TRP A 590 -8.32 1.55 -33.05
CA TRP A 590 -7.68 1.93 -31.79
C TRP A 590 -6.86 0.78 -31.19
N LEU A 591 -7.42 -0.44 -31.16
CA LEU A 591 -6.73 -1.63 -30.67
C LEU A 591 -5.50 -1.98 -31.52
N GLN A 592 -5.58 -1.80 -32.84
CA GLN A 592 -4.46 -2.03 -33.75
C GLN A 592 -3.35 -0.98 -33.55
N GLN A 593 -3.69 0.31 -33.42
CA GLN A 593 -2.73 1.38 -33.15
C GLN A 593 -1.97 1.20 -31.83
N ASN A 594 -2.61 0.56 -30.85
CA ASN A 594 -2.03 0.27 -29.55
C ASN A 594 -1.39 -1.14 -29.47
N ASN A 595 -1.22 -1.82 -30.61
CA ASN A 595 -0.58 -3.14 -30.73
C ASN A 595 -1.19 -4.23 -29.81
N ILE A 596 -2.49 -4.14 -29.51
CA ILE A 596 -3.19 -5.15 -28.70
C ILE A 596 -3.33 -6.47 -29.50
N PHE A 597 -3.47 -6.35 -30.83
CA PHE A 597 -3.78 -7.45 -31.75
C PHE A 597 -2.60 -8.26 -32.30
N GLU A 598 -1.35 -7.85 -32.07
CA GLU A 598 -0.22 -8.48 -32.77
C GLU A 598 -0.26 -10.00 -32.59
N PRO A 599 -0.17 -10.82 -33.66
CA PRO A 599 -0.16 -12.27 -33.51
C PRO A 599 0.97 -12.71 -32.59
N ILE A 600 0.70 -13.72 -31.75
CA ILE A 600 1.76 -14.42 -31.03
C ILE A 600 2.51 -15.23 -32.09
N ASP A 601 3.77 -14.90 -32.36
CA ASP A 601 4.63 -15.81 -33.11
C ASP A 601 4.62 -17.15 -32.36
N SER A 602 4.10 -18.20 -32.98
CA SER A 602 4.08 -19.54 -32.40
C SER A 602 5.54 -19.98 -32.21
N GLN A 603 6.08 -19.79 -31.01
CA GLN A 603 7.48 -20.13 -30.73
C GLN A 603 7.61 -21.65 -30.68
N SER A 604 8.04 -22.25 -31.80
CA SER A 604 8.26 -23.70 -31.92
C SER A 604 9.39 -24.22 -31.03
N ASN A 605 10.17 -23.34 -30.41
CA ASN A 605 11.38 -23.65 -29.63
C ASN A 605 11.23 -23.30 -28.14
N ALA A 606 10.09 -23.65 -27.54
CA ALA A 606 9.90 -23.57 -26.09
C ALA A 606 10.95 -24.42 -25.35
N ASN A 607 11.77 -23.79 -24.51
CA ASN A 607 12.72 -24.51 -23.67
C ASN A 607 12.03 -25.22 -22.48
N TRP A 608 12.77 -26.05 -21.74
CA TRP A 608 12.22 -26.84 -20.63
C TRP A 608 11.64 -25.97 -19.49
N LEU A 609 12.22 -24.79 -19.27
CA LEU A 609 11.79 -23.86 -18.22
C LEU A 609 10.43 -23.26 -18.58
N MET A 610 10.28 -22.77 -19.82
CA MET A 610 9.01 -22.26 -20.33
C MET A 610 7.91 -23.32 -20.24
N LYS A 611 8.19 -24.56 -20.68
CA LYS A 611 7.24 -25.68 -20.58
C LYS A 611 6.83 -25.96 -19.14
N SER A 612 7.77 -25.94 -18.20
CA SER A 612 7.48 -26.13 -16.77
C SER A 612 6.58 -25.02 -16.21
N LEU A 613 6.86 -23.76 -16.55
CA LEU A 613 6.06 -22.61 -16.12
C LEU A 613 4.65 -22.66 -16.68
N THR A 614 4.50 -22.98 -17.97
CA THR A 614 3.20 -23.17 -18.61
C THR A 614 2.43 -24.33 -17.96
N ALA A 615 3.08 -25.45 -17.65
CA ALA A 615 2.43 -26.57 -16.97
C ALA A 615 1.96 -26.20 -15.55
N ILE A 616 2.76 -25.43 -14.79
CA ILE A 616 2.34 -24.89 -13.48
C ILE A 616 1.14 -23.97 -13.66
N ARG A 617 1.16 -23.09 -14.68
CA ARG A 617 0.07 -22.17 -14.97
C ARG A 617 -1.22 -22.90 -15.35
N GLU A 618 -1.14 -23.93 -16.17
CA GLU A 618 -2.29 -24.77 -16.56
C GLU A 618 -2.87 -25.51 -15.35
N LEU A 619 -2.02 -25.99 -14.44
CA LEU A 619 -2.44 -26.65 -13.21
C LEU A 619 -3.13 -25.69 -12.23
N VAL A 620 -2.57 -24.49 -12.04
CA VAL A 620 -3.08 -23.52 -11.07
C VAL A 620 -4.31 -22.77 -11.62
N GLY A 621 -4.28 -22.37 -12.89
CA GLY A 621 -5.30 -21.51 -13.50
C GLY A 621 -5.31 -20.09 -12.92
N GLN A 622 -6.51 -19.55 -12.71
CA GLN A 622 -6.78 -18.25 -12.07
C GLN A 622 -7.77 -18.45 -10.90
N PRO A 623 -7.33 -19.05 -9.78
CA PRO A 623 -8.18 -19.24 -8.61
C PRO A 623 -8.45 -17.91 -7.89
N ASP A 624 -9.40 -17.92 -6.97
CA ASP A 624 -9.68 -16.79 -6.09
C ASP A 624 -8.42 -16.33 -5.34
N GLY A 625 -8.02 -15.07 -5.56
CA GLY A 625 -6.78 -14.54 -5.01
C GLY A 625 -6.79 -14.34 -3.50
N PHE A 626 -7.96 -14.09 -2.89
CA PHE A 626 -8.08 -14.04 -1.44
C PHE A 626 -7.81 -15.40 -0.81
N LEU A 627 -8.41 -16.47 -1.36
CA LEU A 627 -8.18 -17.83 -0.87
C LEU A 627 -6.72 -18.26 -1.03
N VAL A 628 -6.08 -17.97 -2.17
CA VAL A 628 -4.66 -18.30 -2.38
C VAL A 628 -3.76 -17.59 -1.36
N THR A 629 -3.93 -16.29 -1.19
CA THR A 629 -3.10 -15.49 -0.27
C THR A 629 -3.23 -15.95 1.18
N ILE A 630 -4.46 -16.17 1.66
CA ILE A 630 -4.72 -16.68 3.01
C ILE A 630 -4.21 -18.10 3.18
N SER A 631 -4.40 -18.98 2.20
CA SER A 631 -3.94 -20.39 2.29
C SER A 631 -2.42 -20.48 2.43
N LEU A 632 -1.67 -19.71 1.64
CA LEU A 632 -0.21 -19.65 1.74
C LEU A 632 0.24 -19.10 3.11
N PHE A 633 -0.39 -18.03 3.60
CA PHE A 633 -0.08 -17.49 4.91
C PHE A 633 -0.40 -18.46 6.05
N CYS A 634 -1.59 -19.08 6.05
CA CYS A 634 -1.97 -20.06 7.06
C CYS A 634 -1.00 -21.26 7.06
N THR A 635 -0.59 -21.75 5.89
CA THR A 635 0.39 -22.83 5.76
C THR A 635 1.73 -22.42 6.40
N GLY A 636 2.27 -21.27 6.03
CA GLY A 636 3.53 -20.77 6.58
C GLY A 636 3.45 -20.47 8.09
N PHE A 637 2.31 -19.96 8.55
CA PHE A 637 2.06 -19.67 9.96
C PHE A 637 2.02 -20.95 10.79
N VAL A 638 1.26 -21.96 10.35
CA VAL A 638 1.20 -23.28 10.99
C VAL A 638 2.61 -23.89 11.05
N MET A 639 3.37 -23.88 9.96
CA MET A 639 4.77 -24.38 9.96
C MET A 639 5.67 -23.64 10.95
N ASN A 640 5.51 -22.34 11.12
CA ASN A 640 6.31 -21.54 12.04
C ASN A 640 5.92 -21.83 13.51
N VAL A 641 4.63 -22.04 13.79
CA VAL A 641 4.13 -22.41 15.12
C VAL A 641 4.49 -23.84 15.48
N THR A 642 4.34 -24.81 14.57
CA THR A 642 4.63 -26.24 14.84
C THR A 642 6.11 -26.54 15.02
N LYS A 643 7.01 -25.72 14.44
CA LYS A 643 8.46 -25.79 14.76
C LYS A 643 8.77 -25.64 16.25
N TYR A 644 7.90 -24.97 17.02
CA TYR A 644 8.03 -24.88 18.49
C TYR A 644 7.51 -26.11 19.25
N PHE A 645 6.81 -27.04 18.56
CA PHE A 645 6.23 -28.25 19.17
C PHE A 645 6.93 -29.55 18.73
N LEU A 646 7.68 -29.53 17.62
CA LEU A 646 8.37 -30.69 17.06
C LEU A 646 9.87 -30.80 17.44
N PHE A 647 10.37 -29.86 18.24
CA PHE A 647 11.69 -29.86 18.88
C PHE A 647 11.53 -29.37 20.31
#